data_AF-A0AA40DE74-F1
#
_entry.id   AF-A0AA40DE74-F1
#
_cell.length_a   1.000
_cell.length_b   1.000
_cell.length_c   1.000
_cell.angle_alpha   90.00
_cell.angle_beta   90.00
_cell.angle_gamma   90.00
#
_symmetry.space_group_name_H-M   'P 1'
#
loop_
_entity.id
_entity.type
_entity.pdbx_description
1 polymer ?
#
loop_
_entity_poly.entity_id
_entity_poly.type
_entity_poly.pdbx_seq_one_letter_code
_entity_poly.pdbx_strand_id
1 'polypeptide(L)'
;MASESEAMLVTDYISAVCSAIAAVIALVTVITVIVAVRQLLTEHRAFSSGLSREALGDWHENVRSRRLLGLQQEIHTPTISVPLLLQANWKSEFVFPGVPVSTAGDVKTEPEKGLIKASWVNFISALGIQPGHRQLYQMSAQPDLANGIVPMRWEGKTLVAICSLLGFQSYEQKPNFREPMKLPMQWLGPLGWLQFREGLNGCVVEFRSRARIDDQIDKDIHSFFEKSEHRGGNNIFVGRLWRSINGMAMGDEKALYLGGTDDQAEMRAKRLGAGGNSEQPEPANRLPGFDHLMNGEYGIPGEKSDLSTASTAAGTPGNLHAPPIPDAGLKKREDDDLFEDFMKAPSKEYIAKTLRNADTPRGKRKSDLEDELDSELGGLQDMLRRMHEKRLGKMEVFVRCQGLLSTVFQGEFANSRGLSIKDCEEYSRAYMDYEEINQEKTPHRMGDLFMDETLLGHMRKAMSFIKPDGYYFTPTRSLASDLAEVYRHVKRVCDDLKNDEAVFPKLKSEDDWPKTCQSREYLHYAMVLCNNLQYIRQHRRAHFTIGDMGLMRKASEYLPKEADLVWAMLISPELFRDLERAFNRTAEKYKATGGWDFLEVDVRCSKSVLDCTDLMKSCGVSRDEDVKYATASSTPPTAADPMNYRVPLCSDSTYKGYQLLGSFLDVMITYYWIEKRWITDVEYYDHVIPQTITMC
;
A
#
# COMPACT_ATOMS: atom_id res chain seq x y z
N MET A 1 10.63 30.27 -98.31
CA MET A 1 9.29 30.46 -97.71
C MET A 1 8.75 29.23 -96.97
N ALA A 2 9.16 27.99 -97.28
CA ALA A 2 8.74 26.81 -96.47
C ALA A 2 9.54 26.61 -95.16
N SER A 3 10.81 27.05 -95.08
CA SER A 3 11.67 26.85 -93.90
C SER A 3 11.44 27.84 -92.75
N GLU A 4 10.86 29.01 -93.01
CA GLU A 4 10.51 29.99 -91.96
C GLU A 4 9.23 29.60 -91.22
N SER A 5 8.33 28.84 -91.88
CA SER A 5 7.09 28.32 -91.27
C SER A 5 7.36 27.21 -90.25
N GLU A 6 8.32 26.31 -90.52
CA GLU A 6 8.70 25.25 -89.57
C GLU A 6 9.41 25.80 -88.32
N ALA A 7 10.27 26.81 -88.48
CA ALA A 7 10.94 27.45 -87.35
C ALA A 7 9.94 28.13 -86.40
N MET A 8 8.89 28.75 -86.96
CA MET A 8 7.83 29.43 -86.20
C MET A 8 6.96 28.44 -85.42
N LEU A 9 6.65 27.28 -86.00
CA LEU A 9 5.91 26.18 -85.35
C LEU A 9 6.68 25.56 -84.17
N VAL A 10 8.01 25.40 -84.29
CA VAL A 10 8.85 24.87 -83.22
C VAL A 10 8.94 25.86 -82.06
N THR A 11 9.07 27.16 -82.34
CA THR A 11 9.10 28.19 -81.28
C THR A 11 7.76 28.30 -80.55
N ASP A 12 6.63 28.18 -81.25
CA ASP A 12 5.30 28.19 -80.64
C ASP A 12 5.06 26.95 -79.78
N TYR A 13 5.54 25.78 -80.21
CA TYR A 13 5.47 24.56 -79.43
C TYR A 13 6.32 24.64 -78.15
N ILE A 14 7.57 25.12 -78.24
CA ILE A 14 8.44 25.30 -77.08
C ILE A 14 7.82 26.32 -76.11
N SER A 15 7.27 27.43 -76.62
CA SER A 15 6.57 28.44 -75.81
C SER A 15 5.35 27.85 -75.10
N ALA A 16 4.54 27.03 -75.80
CA ALA A 16 3.38 26.36 -75.23
C ALA A 16 3.77 25.34 -74.13
N VAL A 17 4.84 24.56 -74.36
CA VAL A 17 5.35 23.60 -73.36
C VAL A 17 5.94 24.33 -72.15
N CYS A 18 6.72 25.40 -72.35
CA CYS A 18 7.25 26.22 -71.26
C CYS A 18 6.12 26.89 -70.45
N SER A 19 5.08 27.39 -71.10
CA SER A 19 3.89 27.96 -70.45
C SER A 19 3.11 26.91 -69.65
N ALA A 20 2.95 25.70 -70.20
CA ALA A 20 2.33 24.59 -69.50
C ALA A 20 3.12 24.16 -68.26
N ILE A 21 4.45 24.07 -68.37
CA ILE A 21 5.34 23.76 -67.24
C ILE A 21 5.27 24.87 -66.19
N ALA A 22 5.30 26.14 -66.60
CA ALA A 22 5.17 27.28 -65.69
C ALA A 22 3.81 27.28 -64.95
N ALA A 23 2.73 26.94 -65.65
CA ALA A 23 1.39 26.80 -65.06
C ALA A 23 1.34 25.65 -64.04
N VAL A 24 1.97 24.51 -64.33
CA VAL A 24 2.08 23.38 -63.39
C VAL A 24 2.90 23.77 -62.16
N ILE A 25 4.04 24.45 -62.32
CA ILE A 25 4.85 24.94 -61.21
C ILE A 25 4.06 25.94 -60.36
N ALA A 26 3.37 26.90 -60.98
CA ALA A 26 2.53 27.86 -60.28
C ALA A 26 1.41 27.17 -59.48
N LEU A 27 0.75 26.17 -60.07
CA LEU A 27 -0.29 25.37 -59.40
C LEU A 27 0.28 24.63 -58.19
N VAL A 28 1.41 23.94 -58.35
CA VAL A 28 2.09 23.25 -57.24
C VAL A 28 2.45 24.25 -56.14
N THR A 29 3.01 25.40 -56.50
CA THR A 29 3.40 26.46 -55.55
C THR A 29 2.20 26.96 -54.74
N VAL A 30 1.07 27.24 -55.41
CA VAL A 30 -0.18 27.66 -54.77
C VAL A 30 -0.71 26.57 -53.83
N ILE A 31 -0.68 25.29 -54.24
CA ILE A 31 -1.08 24.18 -53.37
C ILE A 31 -0.19 24.11 -52.13
N THR A 32 1.14 24.21 -52.26
CA THR A 32 2.05 24.24 -51.10
C THR A 32 1.77 25.42 -50.17
N VAL A 33 1.51 26.61 -50.71
CA VAL A 33 1.18 27.80 -49.88
C VAL A 33 -0.16 27.60 -49.17
N ILE A 34 -1.18 27.05 -49.82
CA ILE A 34 -2.47 26.76 -49.19
C ILE A 34 -2.32 25.72 -48.07
N VAL A 35 -1.52 24.67 -48.29
CA VAL A 35 -1.21 23.66 -47.26
C VAL A 35 -0.47 24.28 -46.08
N ALA A 36 0.57 25.08 -46.33
CA ALA A 36 1.34 25.76 -45.30
C ALA A 36 0.50 26.77 -44.48
N VAL A 37 -0.35 27.56 -45.15
CA VAL A 37 -1.28 28.49 -44.48
C VAL A 37 -2.32 27.74 -43.65
N ARG A 38 -2.85 26.62 -44.16
CA ARG A 38 -3.76 25.77 -43.38
C ARG A 38 -3.07 25.20 -42.15
N GLN A 39 -1.84 24.70 -42.28
CA GLN A 39 -1.02 24.20 -41.17
C GLN A 39 -0.80 25.27 -40.11
N LEU A 40 -0.36 26.47 -40.50
CA LEU A 40 -0.21 27.62 -39.60
C LEU A 40 -1.52 28.03 -38.91
N LEU A 41 -2.65 28.03 -39.62
CA LEU A 41 -3.95 28.34 -39.03
C LEU A 41 -4.42 27.26 -38.06
N THR A 42 -4.18 25.98 -38.35
CA THR A 42 -4.47 24.89 -37.40
C THR A 42 -3.59 24.97 -36.17
N GLU A 43 -2.29 25.27 -36.31
CA GLU A 43 -1.38 25.49 -35.19
C GLU A 43 -1.79 26.69 -34.35
N HIS A 44 -2.16 27.81 -34.97
CA HIS A 44 -2.64 28.99 -34.24
C HIS A 44 -3.98 28.74 -33.54
N ARG A 45 -4.89 27.96 -34.14
CA ARG A 45 -6.14 27.55 -33.48
C ARG A 45 -5.87 26.63 -32.30
N ALA A 46 -5.03 25.62 -32.47
CA ALA A 46 -4.60 24.72 -31.40
C ALA A 46 -3.91 25.49 -30.26
N PHE A 47 -3.04 26.44 -30.60
CA PHE A 47 -2.38 27.35 -29.67
C PHE A 47 -3.40 28.18 -28.86
N SER A 48 -4.41 28.74 -29.53
CA SER A 48 -5.46 29.51 -28.86
C SER A 48 -6.38 28.64 -27.98
N SER A 49 -6.64 27.39 -28.36
CA SER A 49 -7.46 26.47 -27.56
C SER A 49 -6.72 25.94 -26.32
N GLY A 50 -5.42 25.62 -26.44
CA GLY A 50 -4.62 25.14 -25.30
C GLY A 50 -4.37 26.21 -24.23
N LEU A 51 -4.38 27.50 -24.62
CA LEU A 51 -4.30 28.65 -23.73
C LEU A 51 -5.67 29.20 -23.32
N SER A 52 -6.76 28.51 -23.66
CA SER A 52 -8.11 28.95 -23.31
C SER A 52 -8.39 28.77 -21.82
N ARG A 53 -9.38 29.53 -21.32
CA ARG A 53 -9.90 29.35 -19.96
C ARG A 53 -10.56 27.98 -19.75
N GLU A 54 -11.03 27.34 -20.82
CA GLU A 54 -11.60 25.99 -20.76
C GLU A 54 -10.51 24.94 -20.51
N ALA A 55 -9.34 25.08 -21.16
CA ALA A 55 -8.21 24.18 -20.99
C ALA A 55 -7.49 24.36 -19.65
N LEU A 56 -7.28 25.62 -19.22
CA LEU A 56 -6.47 25.94 -18.04
C LEU A 56 -7.29 26.15 -16.75
N GLY A 57 -8.60 26.37 -16.85
CA GLY A 57 -9.46 26.68 -15.72
C GLY A 57 -8.96 27.89 -14.93
N ASP A 58 -8.92 27.77 -13.61
CA ASP A 58 -8.48 28.83 -12.69
C ASP A 58 -6.98 29.16 -12.81
N TRP A 59 -6.19 28.30 -13.46
CA TRP A 59 -4.77 28.55 -13.70
C TRP A 59 -4.49 29.50 -14.86
N HIS A 60 -5.51 29.87 -15.66
CA HIS A 60 -5.36 30.69 -16.86
C HIS A 60 -4.56 31.98 -16.62
N GLU A 61 -4.90 32.75 -15.58
CA GLU A 61 -4.25 34.04 -15.29
C GLU A 61 -2.81 33.88 -14.78
N ASN A 62 -2.50 32.78 -14.11
CA ASN A 62 -1.16 32.51 -13.60
C ASN A 62 -0.23 31.99 -14.71
N VAL A 63 -0.78 31.17 -15.61
CA VAL A 63 -0.03 30.54 -16.70
C VAL A 63 0.26 31.55 -17.81
N ARG A 64 -0.68 32.45 -18.09
CA ARG A 64 -0.57 33.43 -19.16
C ARG A 64 -0.15 34.79 -18.61
N SER A 65 1.11 35.15 -18.78
CA SER A 65 1.57 36.52 -18.49
C SER A 65 1.75 37.32 -19.77
N ARG A 66 1.26 38.57 -19.77
CA ARG A 66 1.49 39.52 -20.87
C ARG A 66 2.70 40.39 -20.53
N ARG A 67 3.69 40.47 -21.42
CA ARG A 67 4.77 41.46 -21.33
C ARG A 67 4.66 42.51 -22.42
N LEU A 68 5.28 43.66 -22.14
CA LEU A 68 5.54 44.82 -23.02
C LEU A 68 4.55 45.01 -24.19
N LEU A 69 3.62 45.95 -24.02
CA LEU A 69 2.66 46.40 -25.04
C LEU A 69 1.76 45.29 -25.64
N GLY A 70 1.70 44.10 -25.01
CA GLY A 70 0.80 43.01 -25.41
C GLY A 70 1.27 42.20 -26.62
N LEU A 71 2.51 42.42 -27.08
CA LEU A 71 3.06 41.78 -28.28
C LEU A 71 3.76 40.45 -28.00
N GLN A 72 4.21 40.21 -26.77
CA GLN A 72 4.81 38.94 -26.36
C GLN A 72 4.00 38.28 -25.24
N GLN A 73 3.64 37.02 -25.46
CA GLN A 73 3.01 36.15 -24.47
C GLN A 73 4.08 35.22 -23.90
N GLU A 74 4.27 35.26 -22.58
CA GLU A 74 5.09 34.29 -21.88
C GLU A 74 4.17 33.29 -21.18
N ILE A 75 4.46 32.01 -21.39
CA ILE A 75 3.77 30.90 -20.76
C ILE A 75 4.59 30.47 -19.55
N HIS A 76 3.94 30.37 -18.40
CA HIS A 76 4.56 29.86 -17.18
C HIS A 76 3.77 28.65 -16.69
N THR A 77 4.44 27.59 -16.25
CA THR A 77 3.77 26.45 -15.62
C THR A 77 4.30 26.19 -14.23
N PRO A 78 3.43 25.72 -13.31
CA PRO A 78 3.87 25.35 -11.97
C PRO A 78 4.88 24.20 -12.05
N THR A 79 5.82 24.20 -11.12
CA THR A 79 6.79 23.14 -10.87
C THR A 79 6.61 22.74 -9.41
N ILE A 80 6.36 21.46 -9.19
CA ILE A 80 6.15 20.87 -7.86
C ILE A 80 7.35 19.97 -7.57
N SER A 81 7.83 19.95 -6.33
CA SER A 81 8.86 19.02 -5.87
C SER A 81 8.55 18.53 -4.45
N VAL A 82 8.98 17.31 -4.12
CA VAL A 82 8.77 16.73 -2.78
C VAL A 82 9.39 17.60 -1.67
N PRO A 83 10.62 18.14 -1.82
CA PRO A 83 11.20 19.03 -0.81
C PRO A 83 10.36 20.29 -0.56
N LEU A 84 9.77 20.89 -1.59
CA LEU A 84 8.87 22.04 -1.42
C LEU A 84 7.61 21.67 -0.66
N LEU A 85 7.02 20.51 -0.96
CA LEU A 85 5.83 20.02 -0.26
C LEU A 85 6.12 19.68 1.22
N LEU A 86 7.31 19.13 1.50
CA LEU A 86 7.80 18.89 2.86
C LEU A 86 7.93 20.20 3.64
N GLN A 87 8.63 21.19 3.07
CA GLN A 87 8.83 22.50 3.71
C GLN A 87 7.51 23.23 3.98
N ALA A 88 6.55 23.12 3.06
CA ALA A 88 5.25 23.75 3.20
C ALA A 88 4.26 22.95 4.08
N ASN A 89 4.69 21.83 4.67
CA ASN A 89 3.83 20.91 5.43
C ASN A 89 2.53 20.60 4.67
N TRP A 90 2.68 20.22 3.40
CA TRP A 90 1.55 20.02 2.51
C TRP A 90 0.54 19.04 3.13
N LYS A 91 -0.67 19.56 3.35
CA LYS A 91 -1.83 18.75 3.67
C LYS A 91 -2.53 18.52 2.34
N SER A 92 -2.48 17.29 1.86
CA SER A 92 -3.27 16.94 0.68
C SER A 92 -4.72 17.25 1.00
N GLU A 93 -5.43 17.84 0.04
CA GLU A 93 -6.87 18.03 0.03
C GLU A 93 -7.36 17.48 -1.31
N PHE A 94 -7.37 16.15 -1.49
CA PHE A 94 -7.79 15.60 -2.77
C PHE A 94 -9.27 15.88 -2.97
N VAL A 95 -9.58 16.63 -4.03
CA VAL A 95 -10.95 16.78 -4.50
C VAL A 95 -11.27 15.54 -5.33
N PHE A 96 -11.77 14.49 -4.67
CA PHE A 96 -12.45 13.43 -5.41
C PHE A 96 -13.74 14.02 -5.98
N PRO A 97 -14.06 13.80 -7.27
CA PRO A 97 -15.31 14.28 -7.82
C PRO A 97 -16.44 13.60 -7.03
N GLY A 98 -17.24 14.39 -6.30
CA GLY A 98 -18.31 13.88 -5.42
C GLY A 98 -18.34 14.48 -4.02
N VAL A 99 -17.22 15.00 -3.50
CA VAL A 99 -17.25 15.80 -2.27
C VAL A 99 -17.51 17.26 -2.65
N PRO A 100 -18.67 17.85 -2.35
CA PRO A 100 -18.83 19.28 -2.50
C PRO A 100 -17.87 19.97 -1.53
N VAL A 101 -16.76 20.49 -2.05
CA VAL A 101 -16.03 21.54 -1.34
C VAL A 101 -17.06 22.65 -1.15
N SER A 102 -17.33 23.04 0.11
CA SER A 102 -18.23 24.13 0.45
C SER A 102 -17.65 25.50 0.05
N THR A 103 -17.20 25.63 -1.20
CA THR A 103 -16.97 26.89 -1.87
C THR A 103 -18.18 27.13 -2.75
N ALA A 104 -18.95 28.15 -2.39
CA ALA A 104 -20.11 28.63 -3.12
C ALA A 104 -19.85 28.66 -4.64
N GLY A 105 -20.58 27.84 -5.37
CA GLY A 105 -20.49 27.75 -6.82
C GLY A 105 -21.06 26.43 -7.31
N ASP A 106 -22.34 26.43 -7.70
CA ASP A 106 -22.98 25.38 -8.48
C ASP A 106 -22.15 25.08 -9.75
N VAL A 107 -21.26 24.10 -9.66
CA VAL A 107 -20.60 23.53 -10.84
C VAL A 107 -20.90 22.05 -10.87
N LYS A 108 -22.09 21.74 -11.39
CA LYS A 108 -22.36 20.46 -12.04
C LYS A 108 -21.30 20.28 -13.14
N THR A 109 -20.23 19.57 -12.81
CA THR A 109 -19.16 19.26 -13.75
C THR A 109 -19.68 18.15 -14.66
N GLU A 110 -20.18 18.53 -15.83
CA GLU A 110 -20.46 17.58 -16.91
C GLU A 110 -19.16 16.84 -17.27
N PRO A 111 -19.19 15.49 -17.40
CA PRO A 111 -18.00 14.69 -17.69
C PRO A 111 -17.30 15.10 -19.00
N GLU A 112 -18.04 15.69 -19.94
CA GLU A 112 -17.50 16.21 -21.21
C GLU A 112 -16.57 17.42 -21.03
N LYS A 113 -16.77 18.26 -19.99
CA LYS A 113 -15.88 19.41 -19.70
C LYS A 113 -14.56 19.00 -19.06
N GLY A 114 -14.50 17.82 -18.44
CA GLY A 114 -13.26 17.27 -17.86
C GLY A 114 -12.24 16.83 -18.91
N LEU A 115 -12.71 16.47 -20.11
CA LEU A 115 -11.89 16.06 -21.26
C LEU A 115 -11.24 17.24 -22.00
N ILE A 116 -11.71 18.48 -21.76
CA ILE A 116 -11.21 19.70 -22.41
C ILE A 116 -10.02 20.29 -21.62
N LYS A 117 -9.92 19.99 -20.32
CA LYS A 117 -8.84 20.50 -19.47
C LYS A 117 -7.51 19.83 -19.79
N ALA A 118 -6.43 20.62 -19.73
CA ALA A 118 -5.07 20.09 -19.77
C ALA A 118 -4.88 19.07 -18.65
N SER A 119 -4.16 17.99 -18.92
CA SER A 119 -4.09 16.86 -18.01
C SER A 119 -3.41 17.20 -16.69
N TRP A 120 -2.39 18.05 -16.74
CA TRP A 120 -1.72 18.53 -15.53
C TRP A 120 -2.62 19.39 -14.65
N VAL A 121 -3.56 20.14 -15.23
CA VAL A 121 -4.54 20.93 -14.46
C VAL A 121 -5.43 19.99 -13.66
N ASN A 122 -5.89 18.91 -14.30
CA ASN A 122 -6.67 17.87 -13.62
C ASN A 122 -5.84 17.17 -12.54
N PHE A 123 -4.57 16.88 -12.80
CA PHE A 123 -3.70 16.23 -11.82
C PHE A 123 -3.42 17.12 -10.61
N ILE A 124 -2.98 18.37 -10.81
CA ILE A 124 -2.73 19.34 -9.73
C ILE A 124 -4.00 19.65 -8.95
N SER A 125 -5.14 19.80 -9.63
CA SER A 125 -6.44 19.96 -8.97
C SER A 125 -6.82 18.73 -8.16
N ALA A 126 -6.53 17.52 -8.66
CA ALA A 126 -6.73 16.28 -7.92
C ALA A 126 -5.81 16.20 -6.70
N LEU A 127 -4.64 16.85 -6.71
CA LEU A 127 -3.76 17.03 -5.56
C LEU A 127 -4.27 18.07 -4.53
N GLY A 128 -5.33 18.82 -4.84
CA GLY A 128 -5.82 19.92 -4.00
C GLY A 128 -4.97 21.19 -4.08
N ILE A 129 -4.09 21.29 -5.07
CA ILE A 129 -3.25 22.46 -5.26
C ILE A 129 -4.00 23.44 -6.16
N GLN A 130 -4.16 24.67 -5.68
CA GLN A 130 -4.86 25.74 -6.38
C GLN A 130 -3.88 26.87 -6.73
N PRO A 131 -4.22 27.75 -7.68
CA PRO A 131 -3.41 28.91 -8.03
C PRO A 131 -3.09 29.82 -6.83
N GLY A 132 -3.91 29.82 -5.77
CA GLY A 132 -3.65 30.58 -4.55
C GLY A 132 -2.50 30.03 -3.69
N HIS A 133 -2.14 28.75 -3.82
CA HIS A 133 -1.19 28.06 -2.95
C HIS A 133 0.27 28.25 -3.39
N ARG A 134 0.73 29.50 -3.51
CA ARG A 134 2.07 29.85 -4.05
C ARG A 134 3.25 29.25 -3.27
N GLN A 135 3.04 28.81 -2.02
CA GLN A 135 4.05 28.11 -1.24
C GLN A 135 4.27 26.65 -1.65
N LEU A 136 3.34 26.04 -2.41
CA LEU A 136 3.39 24.62 -2.78
C LEU A 136 4.04 24.36 -4.14
N TYR A 137 4.31 25.41 -4.92
CA TYR A 137 4.85 25.30 -6.27
C TYR A 137 5.66 26.54 -6.65
N GLN A 138 6.53 26.40 -7.65
CA GLN A 138 7.26 27.50 -8.27
C GLN A 138 6.81 27.67 -9.72
N MET A 139 6.73 28.89 -10.23
CA MET A 139 6.40 29.10 -11.65
C MET A 139 7.69 29.05 -12.48
N SER A 140 7.67 28.25 -13.54
CA SER A 140 8.76 28.11 -14.51
C SER A 140 8.31 28.57 -15.88
N ALA A 141 9.16 29.31 -16.60
CA ALA A 141 8.86 29.71 -17.96
C ALA A 141 8.88 28.48 -18.88
N GLN A 142 7.87 28.33 -19.74
CA GLN A 142 7.80 27.33 -20.79
C GLN A 142 7.88 28.01 -22.15
N PRO A 143 8.87 27.65 -22.99
CA PRO A 143 9.07 28.29 -24.28
C PRO A 143 8.02 27.86 -25.32
N ASP A 144 7.55 26.61 -25.25
CA ASP A 144 6.78 25.98 -26.32
C ASP A 144 5.54 25.23 -25.80
N LEU A 145 4.52 25.11 -26.67
CA LEU A 145 3.40 24.19 -26.47
C LEU A 145 3.77 22.78 -26.96
N ALA A 146 3.25 21.74 -26.30
CA ALA A 146 3.36 20.37 -26.76
C ALA A 146 2.00 19.92 -27.32
N ASN A 147 1.94 19.58 -28.61
CA ASN A 147 0.71 19.20 -29.31
C ASN A 147 -0.45 20.21 -29.15
N GLY A 148 -0.13 21.51 -29.07
CA GLY A 148 -1.13 22.57 -28.89
C GLY A 148 -1.69 22.70 -27.47
N ILE A 149 -1.13 21.98 -26.50
CA ILE A 149 -1.50 22.05 -25.07
C ILE A 149 -0.31 22.62 -24.28
N VAL A 150 -0.59 23.37 -23.23
CA VAL A 150 0.44 23.90 -22.33
C VAL A 150 1.07 22.76 -21.53
N PRO A 151 2.36 22.43 -21.74
CA PRO A 151 3.01 21.33 -21.04
C PRO A 151 3.47 21.74 -19.63
N MET A 152 3.30 20.85 -18.67
CA MET A 152 3.98 20.94 -17.37
C MET A 152 5.13 19.95 -17.32
N ARG A 153 6.34 20.42 -17.00
CA ARG A 153 7.51 19.55 -16.82
C ARG A 153 7.57 19.05 -15.38
N TRP A 154 7.76 17.74 -15.25
CA TRP A 154 7.95 17.06 -13.98
C TRP A 154 9.35 16.45 -13.95
N GLU A 155 10.00 16.54 -12.79
CA GLU A 155 11.10 15.64 -12.48
C GLU A 155 10.55 14.23 -12.27
N GLY A 156 11.11 13.23 -12.97
CA GLY A 156 10.61 11.85 -12.96
C GLY A 156 10.50 11.29 -11.55
N LYS A 157 11.56 11.45 -10.73
CA LYS A 157 11.60 10.98 -9.33
C LYS A 157 10.55 11.67 -8.45
N THR A 158 10.32 12.97 -8.64
CA THR A 158 9.25 13.68 -7.92
C THR A 158 7.88 13.10 -8.29
N LEU A 159 7.64 12.82 -9.58
CA LEU A 159 6.38 12.21 -10.02
C LEU A 159 6.21 10.81 -9.42
N VAL A 160 7.25 9.96 -9.45
CA VAL A 160 7.23 8.64 -8.80
C VAL A 160 6.93 8.76 -7.31
N ALA A 161 7.63 9.63 -6.59
CA ALA A 161 7.44 9.81 -5.15
C ALA A 161 6.00 10.21 -4.81
N ILE A 162 5.42 11.17 -5.55
CA ILE A 162 4.02 11.59 -5.37
C ILE A 162 3.08 10.45 -5.74
N CYS A 163 3.27 9.79 -6.88
CA CYS A 163 2.44 8.67 -7.29
C CYS A 163 2.50 7.49 -6.30
N SER A 164 3.68 7.21 -5.74
CA SER A 164 3.91 6.15 -4.75
C SER A 164 3.19 6.46 -3.43
N LEU A 165 3.35 7.68 -2.91
CA LEU A 165 2.56 8.24 -1.80
C LEU A 165 1.05 8.05 -2.00
N LEU A 166 0.58 8.28 -3.22
CA LEU A 166 -0.84 8.25 -3.57
C LEU A 166 -1.37 6.85 -3.84
N GLY A 167 -0.50 5.84 -3.85
CA GLY A 167 -0.89 4.47 -4.16
C GLY A 167 -1.09 4.23 -5.65
N PHE A 168 -0.38 4.87 -6.57
CA PHE A 168 -0.41 4.38 -7.94
C PHE A 168 0.26 3.00 -8.03
N GLN A 169 -0.25 2.20 -8.95
CA GLN A 169 0.20 0.84 -9.27
C GLN A 169 0.43 0.72 -10.76
N SER A 170 1.46 -0.03 -11.16
CA SER A 170 1.69 -0.45 -12.55
C SER A 170 1.04 -1.81 -12.82
N TYR A 171 0.24 -1.91 -13.89
CA TYR A 171 -0.34 -3.20 -14.32
C TYR A 171 0.57 -3.97 -15.30
N GLU A 172 1.64 -3.33 -15.75
CA GLU A 172 2.59 -3.87 -16.72
C GLU A 172 3.79 -4.54 -16.05
N GLN A 173 4.61 -5.23 -16.86
CA GLN A 173 5.81 -5.94 -16.39
C GLN A 173 6.72 -5.03 -15.55
N LYS A 174 7.32 -5.62 -14.52
CA LYS A 174 8.18 -4.92 -13.57
C LYS A 174 9.32 -4.17 -14.27
N PRO A 175 9.71 -3.00 -13.74
CA PRO A 175 10.83 -2.26 -14.29
C PRO A 175 12.11 -3.08 -14.21
N ASN A 176 12.91 -3.08 -15.29
CA ASN A 176 14.23 -3.67 -15.32
C ASN A 176 15.25 -2.53 -15.24
N PHE A 177 16.15 -2.51 -14.25
CA PHE A 177 17.15 -1.43 -14.14
C PHE A 177 18.09 -1.31 -15.35
N ARG A 178 18.18 -2.36 -16.18
CA ARG A 178 19.01 -2.43 -17.37
C ARG A 178 18.36 -1.83 -18.60
N GLU A 179 17.03 -1.74 -18.59
CA GLU A 179 16.26 -1.25 -19.71
C GLU A 179 15.47 0.00 -19.28
N PRO A 180 15.36 1.01 -20.14
CA PRO A 180 14.47 2.13 -19.85
C PRO A 180 13.03 1.63 -19.68
N MET A 181 12.24 2.38 -18.93
CA MET A 181 10.79 2.14 -18.80
C MET A 181 10.16 1.93 -20.18
N LYS A 182 9.50 0.78 -20.38
CA LYS A 182 8.85 0.44 -21.64
C LYS A 182 7.60 1.29 -21.82
N LEU A 183 7.42 1.86 -23.00
CA LEU A 183 6.28 2.71 -23.35
C LEU A 183 5.48 2.07 -24.50
N PRO A 184 4.15 2.27 -24.57
CA PRO A 184 3.31 2.99 -23.63
C PRO A 184 3.14 2.23 -22.30
N MET A 185 2.94 2.97 -21.21
CA MET A 185 2.72 2.41 -19.88
C MET A 185 1.51 3.02 -19.19
N GLN A 186 0.77 2.25 -18.40
CA GLN A 186 -0.34 2.75 -17.58
C GLN A 186 -0.16 2.48 -16.09
N TRP A 187 -0.33 3.52 -15.28
CA TRP A 187 -0.45 3.40 -13.83
C TRP A 187 -1.88 3.72 -13.39
N LEU A 188 -2.45 2.92 -12.49
CA LEU A 188 -3.76 3.21 -11.88
C LEU A 188 -3.56 3.44 -10.38
N GLY A 189 -4.22 4.45 -9.85
CA GLY A 189 -4.26 4.73 -8.42
C GLY A 189 -5.65 5.16 -7.98
N PRO A 190 -5.84 5.46 -6.70
CA PRO A 190 -7.09 5.99 -6.18
C PRO A 190 -7.58 7.22 -6.94
N LEU A 191 -6.71 8.18 -7.23
CA LEU A 191 -7.11 9.43 -7.90
C LEU A 191 -7.54 9.24 -9.37
N GLY A 192 -7.07 8.21 -10.05
CA GLY A 192 -7.23 8.12 -11.50
C GLY A 192 -6.26 7.15 -12.15
N TRP A 193 -5.97 7.39 -13.41
CA TRP A 193 -4.91 6.71 -14.15
C TRP A 193 -3.97 7.69 -14.82
N LEU A 194 -2.72 7.29 -14.95
CA LEU A 194 -1.66 7.98 -15.67
C LEU A 194 -1.25 7.11 -16.85
N GLN A 195 -1.13 7.72 -18.03
CA GLN A 195 -0.69 7.06 -19.25
C GLN A 195 0.56 7.69 -19.77
N PHE A 196 1.63 6.92 -19.75
CA PHE A 196 2.92 7.29 -20.29
C PHE A 196 2.98 6.86 -21.75
N ARG A 197 3.47 7.76 -22.61
CA ARG A 197 3.62 7.58 -24.06
C ARG A 197 4.95 8.18 -24.51
N GLU A 198 5.49 7.64 -25.60
CA GLU A 198 6.58 8.29 -26.31
C GLU A 198 6.10 9.59 -26.95
N GLY A 199 6.89 10.65 -26.83
CA GLY A 199 6.69 11.92 -27.49
C GLY A 199 7.98 12.41 -28.13
N LEU A 200 7.87 13.44 -28.97
CA LEU A 200 8.99 13.97 -29.77
C LEU A 200 10.22 14.37 -28.93
N ASN A 201 10.00 14.78 -27.68
CA ASN A 201 11.03 15.27 -26.76
C ASN A 201 11.19 14.40 -25.49
N GLY A 202 10.75 13.14 -25.52
CA GLY A 202 10.86 12.22 -24.39
C GLY A 202 9.53 11.59 -23.98
N CYS A 203 9.25 11.50 -22.68
CA CYS A 203 8.04 10.87 -22.17
C CYS A 203 6.91 11.89 -21.94
N VAL A 204 5.75 11.62 -22.51
CA VAL A 204 4.51 12.37 -22.27
C VAL A 204 3.62 11.57 -21.33
N VAL A 205 3.00 12.22 -20.35
CA VAL A 205 2.06 11.60 -19.41
C VAL A 205 0.69 12.28 -19.45
N GLU A 206 -0.36 11.47 -19.51
CA GLU A 206 -1.76 11.90 -19.43
C GLU A 206 -2.42 11.31 -18.19
N PHE A 207 -2.80 12.16 -17.25
CA PHE A 207 -3.71 11.87 -16.15
C PHE A 207 -5.19 11.95 -16.54
N ARG A 208 -5.97 10.97 -16.08
CA ARG A 208 -7.44 11.02 -16.06
C ARG A 208 -7.99 10.61 -14.70
N SER A 209 -8.88 11.44 -14.14
CA SER A 209 -9.53 11.18 -12.86
C SER A 209 -10.49 9.99 -12.92
N ARG A 210 -10.69 9.30 -11.78
CA ARG A 210 -11.80 8.34 -11.63
C ARG A 210 -13.16 9.04 -11.62
N ALA A 211 -14.20 8.28 -11.99
CA ALA A 211 -15.60 8.70 -11.87
C ALA A 211 -16.10 8.61 -10.41
N ARG A 212 -17.21 9.30 -10.14
CA ARG A 212 -17.80 9.45 -8.80
C ARG A 212 -18.38 8.13 -8.27
N ILE A 213 -18.19 7.85 -6.98
CA ILE A 213 -18.61 6.60 -6.30
C ILE A 213 -19.65 6.90 -5.19
N ASP A 214 -20.35 8.03 -5.32
CA ASP A 214 -21.18 8.63 -4.29
C ASP A 214 -22.19 7.62 -3.69
N ASP A 215 -22.30 7.60 -2.35
CA ASP A 215 -23.28 6.85 -1.53
C ASP A 215 -22.99 5.37 -1.21
N GLN A 216 -21.83 5.09 -0.61
CA GLN A 216 -21.58 3.76 0.00
C GLN A 216 -21.98 3.67 1.48
N ILE A 217 -22.06 4.78 2.21
CA ILE A 217 -22.39 4.85 3.64
C ILE A 217 -23.68 5.64 3.85
N ASP A 218 -24.38 5.36 4.96
CA ASP A 218 -25.63 6.04 5.33
C ASP A 218 -25.45 7.56 5.44
N LYS A 219 -26.40 8.32 4.89
CA LYS A 219 -26.40 9.79 4.85
C LYS A 219 -26.42 10.41 6.24
N ASP A 220 -27.03 9.74 7.21
CA ASP A 220 -27.10 10.24 8.58
C ASP A 220 -25.70 10.26 9.23
N ILE A 221 -24.87 9.26 8.92
CA ILE A 221 -23.47 9.20 9.37
C ILE A 221 -22.65 10.30 8.70
N HIS A 222 -22.86 10.53 7.39
CA HIS A 222 -22.22 11.64 6.68
C HIS A 222 -22.56 12.98 7.36
N SER A 223 -23.85 13.26 7.58
CA SER A 223 -24.34 14.50 8.18
C SER A 223 -23.81 14.75 9.60
N PHE A 224 -23.75 13.71 10.44
CA PHE A 224 -23.24 13.82 11.82
C PHE A 224 -21.76 14.26 11.84
N PHE A 225 -20.90 13.53 11.11
CA PHE A 225 -19.47 13.83 11.11
C PHE A 225 -19.12 15.04 10.24
N GLU A 226 -19.88 15.40 9.21
CA GLU A 226 -19.63 16.62 8.41
C GLU A 226 -19.65 17.90 9.24
N LYS A 227 -20.58 18.01 10.20
CA LYS A 227 -20.74 19.18 11.08
C LYS A 227 -19.61 19.38 12.08
N SER A 228 -18.68 18.44 12.18
CA SER A 228 -17.53 18.51 13.10
C SER A 228 -16.35 19.25 12.45
N GLU A 229 -15.86 20.31 13.11
CA GLU A 229 -14.64 21.04 12.70
C GLU A 229 -13.39 20.27 13.15
N HIS A 230 -12.44 20.01 12.24
CA HIS A 230 -11.15 19.45 12.64
C HIS A 230 -9.94 20.01 11.90
N ARG A 231 -8.83 20.14 12.64
CA ARG A 231 -7.50 20.49 12.13
C ARG A 231 -6.68 19.22 11.93
N GLY A 232 -6.12 19.05 10.73
CA GLY A 232 -5.12 18.01 10.42
C GLY A 232 -3.97 17.97 11.42
N GLY A 233 -3.70 16.80 11.99
CA GLY A 233 -2.50 16.54 12.79
C GLY A 233 -1.22 16.83 12.00
N ASN A 234 -0.15 17.19 12.72
CA ASN A 234 1.17 17.40 12.13
C ASN A 234 1.76 16.05 11.69
N ASN A 235 2.59 16.03 10.64
CA ASN A 235 3.39 14.88 10.16
C ASN A 235 2.69 13.78 9.33
N ILE A 236 1.44 13.97 8.88
CA ILE A 236 0.75 12.99 8.01
C ILE A 236 1.54 12.71 6.72
N PHE A 237 2.04 13.76 6.07
CA PHE A 237 2.75 13.66 4.80
C PHE A 237 4.05 12.85 4.91
N VAL A 238 4.88 13.15 5.92
CA VAL A 238 6.12 12.41 6.22
C VAL A 238 5.82 10.94 6.50
N GLY A 239 4.77 10.65 7.28
CA GLY A 239 4.34 9.29 7.55
C GLY A 239 4.01 8.51 6.28
N ARG A 240 3.34 9.13 5.29
CA ARG A 240 3.06 8.47 4.01
C ARG A 240 4.29 8.26 3.15
N LEU A 241 5.20 9.22 3.11
CA LEU A 241 6.46 9.05 2.37
C LEU A 241 7.24 7.84 2.90
N TRP A 242 7.33 7.66 4.22
CA TRP A 242 7.94 6.45 4.81
C TRP A 242 7.19 5.18 4.43
N ARG A 243 5.85 5.16 4.51
CA ARG A 243 5.04 3.99 4.13
C ARG A 243 5.22 3.59 2.67
N SER A 244 5.46 4.57 1.79
CA SER A 244 5.71 4.36 0.35
C SER A 244 7.05 3.67 0.04
N ILE A 245 7.91 3.49 1.06
CA ILE A 245 9.22 2.84 0.95
C ILE A 245 9.44 1.76 2.02
N ASN A 246 8.36 1.17 2.54
CA ASN A 246 8.41 0.13 3.58
C ASN A 246 8.89 0.61 4.98
N GLY A 247 8.88 1.92 5.25
CA GLY A 247 9.18 2.47 6.57
C GLY A 247 7.94 2.90 7.34
N MET A 248 8.09 3.10 8.65
CA MET A 248 7.07 3.64 9.54
C MET A 248 7.60 4.87 10.28
N ALA A 249 6.81 5.94 10.37
CA ALA A 249 7.18 7.09 11.18
C ALA A 249 6.96 6.79 12.68
N MET A 250 7.85 7.30 13.53
CA MET A 250 7.77 7.18 15.00
C MET A 250 7.55 8.52 15.72
N GLY A 251 7.39 9.62 14.98
CA GLY A 251 7.35 10.99 15.51
C GLY A 251 8.73 11.66 15.56
N ASP A 252 8.76 12.99 15.73
CA ASP A 252 9.98 13.80 15.86
C ASP A 252 11.06 13.50 14.79
N GLU A 253 10.64 13.38 13.52
CA GLU A 253 11.49 13.03 12.37
C GLU A 253 12.15 11.64 12.43
N LYS A 254 11.84 10.82 13.44
CA LYS A 254 12.33 9.45 13.57
C LYS A 254 11.49 8.47 12.76
N ALA A 255 12.14 7.43 12.27
CA ALA A 255 11.50 6.36 11.52
C ALA A 255 11.99 4.98 11.95
N LEU A 256 11.16 3.97 11.72
CA LEU A 256 11.44 2.56 11.91
C LEU A 256 11.41 1.88 10.54
N TYR A 257 12.47 1.16 10.21
CA TYR A 257 12.54 0.35 9.00
C TYR A 257 12.69 -1.12 9.38
N LEU A 258 11.71 -1.93 8.95
CA LEU A 258 11.71 -3.37 9.10
C LEU A 258 12.12 -3.99 7.77
N GLY A 259 13.32 -4.55 7.74
CA GLY A 259 14.09 -4.79 6.52
C GLY A 259 13.58 -5.86 5.57
N GLY A 260 14.28 -5.87 4.43
CA GLY A 260 14.36 -6.96 3.46
C GLY A 260 15.33 -8.07 3.89
N THR A 261 15.35 -9.17 3.13
CA THR A 261 16.16 -10.35 3.43
C THR A 261 17.54 -10.18 2.81
N ASP A 262 18.54 -9.95 3.65
CA ASP A 262 19.95 -10.10 3.27
C ASP A 262 20.34 -11.53 3.63
N ASP A 263 21.06 -12.24 2.76
CA ASP A 263 21.56 -13.60 3.03
C ASP A 263 22.40 -13.70 4.30
N GLN A 264 22.94 -12.58 4.79
CA GLN A 264 23.63 -12.51 6.07
C GLN A 264 22.70 -12.36 7.29
N ALA A 265 21.41 -12.08 7.12
CA ALA A 265 20.49 -11.81 8.22
C ALA A 265 20.30 -13.02 9.14
N GLU A 266 20.18 -14.23 8.60
CA GLU A 266 20.08 -15.47 9.39
C GLU A 266 21.38 -15.77 10.15
N MET A 267 22.53 -15.56 9.50
CA MET A 267 23.84 -15.67 10.16
C MET A 267 24.01 -14.64 11.28
N ARG A 268 23.56 -13.39 11.07
CA ARG A 268 23.57 -12.33 12.10
C ARG A 268 22.64 -12.67 13.26
N ALA A 269 21.43 -13.18 12.99
CA ALA A 269 20.49 -13.62 14.02
C ALA A 269 21.09 -14.73 14.90
N LYS A 270 21.73 -15.74 14.28
CA LYS A 270 22.43 -16.79 15.00
C LYS A 270 23.62 -16.26 15.80
N ARG A 271 24.45 -15.37 15.24
CA ARG A 271 25.62 -14.77 15.93
C ARG A 271 25.23 -13.86 17.10
N LEU A 272 24.14 -13.10 16.97
CA LEU A 272 23.63 -12.25 18.03
C LEU A 272 22.83 -13.05 19.07
N GLY A 273 22.72 -14.37 18.87
CA GLY A 273 22.12 -15.35 19.77
C GLY A 273 20.61 -15.26 19.85
N ALA A 274 19.96 -14.70 18.83
CA ALA A 274 18.52 -14.81 18.63
C ALA A 274 18.14 -16.27 18.26
N GLY A 275 19.10 -17.04 17.75
CA GLY A 275 19.05 -18.50 17.70
C GLY A 275 19.52 -19.14 19.00
N GLY A 276 18.83 -20.16 19.49
CA GLY A 276 19.27 -21.01 20.58
C GLY A 276 20.58 -21.69 20.23
N ASN A 277 21.57 -21.59 21.12
CA ASN A 277 22.79 -22.39 21.02
C ASN A 277 22.42 -23.86 21.26
N SER A 278 22.19 -24.63 20.20
CA SER A 278 22.46 -26.07 20.29
C SER A 278 23.98 -26.23 20.29
N GLU A 279 24.59 -26.05 21.46
CA GLU A 279 25.91 -26.65 21.71
C GLU A 279 25.72 -28.17 21.80
N GLN A 280 25.68 -28.84 20.66
CA GLN A 280 26.33 -30.13 20.53
C GLN A 280 27.65 -29.91 19.78
N PRO A 281 28.81 -30.08 20.44
CA PRO A 281 30.08 -30.11 19.74
C PRO A 281 30.17 -31.46 19.01
N GLU A 282 29.75 -31.52 17.76
CA GLU A 282 30.14 -32.64 16.88
C GLU A 282 31.55 -32.37 16.33
N PRO A 283 32.42 -33.40 16.32
CA PRO A 283 33.84 -33.24 16.13
C PRO A 283 34.17 -32.97 14.66
N ALA A 284 35.29 -32.29 14.44
CA ALA A 284 35.88 -32.09 13.12
C ALA A 284 35.97 -33.41 12.33
N ASN A 285 35.06 -33.64 11.38
CA ASN A 285 35.22 -34.61 10.30
C ASN A 285 34.33 -34.25 9.10
N ARG A 286 34.96 -33.59 8.12
CA ARG A 286 34.74 -33.63 6.66
C ARG A 286 33.36 -34.11 6.16
N LEU A 287 32.51 -33.16 5.75
CA LEU A 287 31.54 -33.41 4.68
C LEU A 287 32.30 -33.54 3.34
N PRO A 288 32.08 -34.60 2.55
CA PRO A 288 32.70 -34.75 1.24
C PRO A 288 32.08 -33.74 0.27
N GLY A 289 32.94 -33.13 -0.56
CA GLY A 289 32.53 -32.18 -1.59
C GLY A 289 31.54 -32.79 -2.60
N PHE A 290 30.73 -31.91 -3.18
CA PHE A 290 29.66 -32.17 -4.14
C PHE A 290 30.11 -32.89 -5.43
N ASP A 291 31.41 -33.07 -5.64
CA ASP A 291 32.02 -33.75 -6.79
C ASP A 291 31.82 -35.27 -6.80
N HIS A 292 31.39 -35.88 -5.69
CA HIS A 292 31.11 -37.33 -5.63
C HIS A 292 29.72 -37.74 -6.15
N LEU A 293 28.84 -36.78 -6.50
CA LEU A 293 27.51 -37.05 -7.05
C LEU A 293 27.46 -37.15 -8.59
N MET A 294 28.59 -36.91 -9.27
CA MET A 294 28.63 -36.81 -10.74
C MET A 294 29.39 -37.93 -11.45
N ASN A 295 29.93 -38.94 -10.74
CA ASN A 295 30.64 -40.06 -11.36
C ASN A 295 30.14 -41.41 -10.82
N GLY A 296 29.29 -42.07 -11.60
CA GLY A 296 28.81 -43.43 -11.36
C GLY A 296 27.90 -43.91 -12.49
N GLU A 297 28.51 -44.49 -13.51
CA GLU A 297 27.91 -45.02 -14.73
C GLU A 297 26.98 -46.24 -14.53
N TYR A 298 25.90 -46.22 -15.32
CA TYR A 298 25.12 -47.31 -15.97
C TYR A 298 24.58 -48.53 -15.19
N GLY A 299 23.25 -48.71 -15.28
CA GLY A 299 22.60 -50.04 -15.22
C GLY A 299 21.08 -50.02 -14.97
N ILE A 300 20.27 -50.02 -16.05
CA ILE A 300 18.86 -50.48 -16.11
C ILE A 300 18.91 -51.77 -16.99
N PRO A 301 18.03 -52.83 -16.95
CA PRO A 301 16.64 -52.94 -16.43
C PRO A 301 16.25 -54.27 -15.71
N GLY A 302 14.99 -54.34 -15.23
CA GLY A 302 14.16 -55.56 -15.26
C GLY A 302 13.39 -55.85 -13.95
N GLU A 303 12.13 -55.44 -13.83
CA GLU A 303 10.90 -56.23 -14.07
C GLU A 303 10.47 -57.23 -12.97
N LYS A 304 9.26 -56.95 -12.42
CA LYS A 304 8.16 -57.84 -12.00
C LYS A 304 8.14 -58.59 -10.66
N SER A 305 6.95 -58.42 -10.05
CA SER A 305 6.04 -59.40 -9.41
C SER A 305 6.28 -59.89 -7.98
N ASP A 306 5.27 -59.54 -7.17
CA ASP A 306 4.40 -60.43 -6.39
C ASP A 306 4.83 -61.04 -5.04
N LEU A 307 3.99 -60.68 -4.07
CA LEU A 307 3.35 -61.49 -3.02
C LEU A 307 4.18 -62.33 -2.03
N SER A 308 3.92 -61.99 -0.76
CA SER A 308 3.36 -62.87 0.28
C SER A 308 4.28 -63.45 1.38
N THR A 309 3.89 -63.06 2.60
CA THR A 309 3.62 -63.87 3.81
C THR A 309 4.72 -64.34 4.76
N ALA A 310 4.45 -64.00 6.04
CA ALA A 310 4.69 -64.75 7.30
C ALA A 310 6.13 -64.72 7.88
N SER A 311 6.39 -64.64 9.20
CA SER A 311 5.57 -64.51 10.41
C SER A 311 6.49 -64.32 11.65
N THR A 312 5.98 -63.62 12.68
CA THR A 312 6.20 -63.77 14.15
C THR A 312 7.57 -63.54 14.81
N ALA A 313 7.63 -62.54 15.71
CA ALA A 313 7.55 -62.70 17.19
C ALA A 313 7.71 -61.32 17.86
N ALA A 314 6.63 -60.71 18.38
CA ALA A 314 6.19 -60.76 19.79
C ALA A 314 7.02 -59.87 20.76
N GLY A 315 6.41 -58.77 21.22
CA GLY A 315 6.91 -57.96 22.34
C GLY A 315 6.29 -56.56 22.44
N THR A 316 5.02 -56.44 22.86
CA THR A 316 4.43 -55.20 23.41
C THR A 316 4.17 -55.44 24.91
N PRO A 317 4.23 -54.41 25.80
CA PRO A 317 3.10 -53.49 25.93
C PRO A 317 3.46 -52.03 26.28
N GLY A 318 2.57 -51.08 25.97
CA GLY A 318 2.57 -49.75 26.61
C GLY A 318 2.04 -48.58 25.79
N ASN A 319 0.76 -48.61 25.40
CA ASN A 319 0.07 -47.50 24.74
C ASN A 319 -0.12 -46.27 25.65
N LEU A 320 0.24 -45.08 25.15
CA LEU A 320 -0.43 -43.80 25.44
C LEU A 320 -0.78 -43.16 24.10
N HIS A 321 -2.04 -43.34 23.69
CA HIS A 321 -2.62 -42.70 22.53
C HIS A 321 -2.78 -41.20 22.78
N ALA A 322 -2.05 -40.38 22.02
CA ALA A 322 -2.44 -38.99 21.77
C ALA A 322 -3.63 -38.99 20.78
N PRO A 323 -4.68 -38.19 20.99
CA PRO A 323 -5.81 -38.14 20.09
C PRO A 323 -5.44 -37.47 18.76
N PRO A 324 -6.05 -37.89 17.64
CA PRO A 324 -5.84 -37.27 16.33
C PRO A 324 -6.36 -35.82 16.34
N ILE A 325 -5.56 -34.91 15.79
CA ILE A 325 -5.95 -33.53 15.52
C ILE A 325 -7.09 -33.60 14.48
N PRO A 326 -8.28 -33.01 14.71
CA PRO A 326 -9.33 -33.00 13.71
C PRO A 326 -8.94 -32.07 12.56
N ASP A 327 -9.00 -32.60 11.34
CA ASP A 327 -9.02 -31.85 10.08
C ASP A 327 -10.05 -30.71 10.16
N ALA A 328 -9.56 -29.49 10.35
CA ALA A 328 -10.31 -28.27 10.05
C ALA A 328 -9.99 -27.88 8.61
N GLY A 329 -10.95 -28.10 7.72
CA GLY A 329 -10.84 -27.86 6.29
C GLY A 329 -10.17 -26.53 5.96
N LEU A 330 -8.96 -26.63 5.39
CA LEU A 330 -8.27 -25.55 4.69
C LEU A 330 -9.13 -25.11 3.51
N LYS A 331 -9.98 -24.11 3.72
CA LYS A 331 -10.48 -23.29 2.61
C LYS A 331 -9.26 -22.59 1.99
N LYS A 332 -9.00 -22.94 0.74
CA LYS A 332 -8.06 -22.30 -0.20
C LYS A 332 -8.15 -20.78 -0.03
N ARG A 333 -7.04 -20.10 0.25
CA ARG A 333 -7.00 -18.63 0.46
C ARG A 333 -7.00 -17.93 -0.91
N GLU A 334 -7.54 -16.72 -0.99
CA GLU A 334 -7.42 -15.87 -2.19
C GLU A 334 -5.94 -15.61 -2.60
N ASP A 335 -5.01 -15.70 -1.65
CA ASP A 335 -3.56 -15.65 -1.92
C ASP A 335 -3.05 -16.91 -2.66
N ASP A 336 -3.69 -18.07 -2.48
CA ASP A 336 -3.39 -19.31 -3.21
C ASP A 336 -3.91 -19.25 -4.65
N ASP A 337 -5.04 -18.56 -4.87
CA ASP A 337 -5.58 -18.32 -6.22
C ASP A 337 -4.79 -17.22 -6.95
N LEU A 338 -4.28 -16.21 -6.24
CA LEU A 338 -3.29 -15.25 -6.76
C LEU A 338 -1.98 -15.94 -7.14
N PHE A 339 -1.54 -16.93 -6.36
CA PHE A 339 -0.40 -17.77 -6.73
C PHE A 339 -0.70 -18.63 -7.97
N GLU A 340 -1.87 -19.24 -8.11
CA GLU A 340 -2.22 -20.01 -9.32
C GLU A 340 -2.45 -19.14 -10.56
N ASP A 341 -2.99 -17.93 -10.42
CA ASP A 341 -3.11 -16.96 -11.52
C ASP A 341 -1.75 -16.36 -11.91
N PHE A 342 -0.83 -16.16 -10.96
CA PHE A 342 0.56 -15.71 -11.20
C PHE A 342 1.44 -16.86 -11.72
N MET A 343 1.13 -18.10 -11.34
CA MET A 343 1.76 -19.35 -11.76
C MET A 343 0.96 -20.09 -12.84
N LYS A 344 0.32 -19.36 -13.76
CA LYS A 344 0.19 -19.83 -15.17
C LYS A 344 1.57 -19.93 -15.86
N ALA A 345 2.59 -20.32 -15.09
CA ALA A 345 3.87 -20.78 -15.54
C ALA A 345 3.69 -22.21 -16.08
N PRO A 346 4.34 -22.51 -17.21
CA PRO A 346 4.17 -23.76 -17.92
C PRO A 346 4.66 -24.93 -17.04
N SER A 347 4.10 -26.13 -17.27
CA SER A 347 4.31 -27.30 -16.41
C SER A 347 5.78 -27.53 -16.05
N LYS A 348 6.06 -28.15 -14.89
CA LYS A 348 7.43 -28.53 -14.48
C LYS A 348 8.20 -29.27 -15.60
N GLU A 349 7.48 -30.00 -16.46
CA GLU A 349 8.00 -30.62 -17.67
C GLU A 349 8.46 -29.62 -18.73
N TYR A 350 7.73 -28.53 -18.98
CA TYR A 350 8.13 -27.48 -19.91
C TYR A 350 9.35 -26.71 -19.40
N ILE A 351 9.42 -26.37 -18.12
CA ILE A 351 10.60 -25.71 -17.53
C ILE A 351 11.83 -26.62 -17.59
N ALA A 352 11.67 -27.92 -17.29
CA ALA A 352 12.74 -28.90 -17.43
C ALA A 352 13.17 -29.11 -18.89
N LYS A 353 12.25 -28.99 -19.86
CA LYS A 353 12.53 -29.11 -21.30
C LYS A 353 13.22 -27.87 -21.85
N THR A 354 12.84 -26.68 -21.38
CA THR A 354 13.48 -25.39 -21.73
C THR A 354 14.88 -25.29 -21.13
N LEU A 355 15.09 -25.78 -19.90
CA LEU A 355 16.42 -25.87 -19.28
C LEU A 355 17.33 -26.93 -19.91
N ARG A 356 16.77 -27.99 -20.53
CA ARG A 356 17.54 -28.99 -21.27
C ARG A 356 17.86 -28.59 -22.71
N ASN A 357 17.09 -27.68 -23.30
CA ASN A 357 17.24 -27.27 -24.70
C ASN A 357 17.92 -25.90 -24.89
N ALA A 358 18.29 -25.21 -23.81
CA ALA A 358 19.04 -23.97 -23.90
C ALA A 358 20.55 -24.26 -24.00
N ASP A 359 21.02 -24.46 -25.23
CA ASP A 359 22.43 -24.34 -25.59
C ASP A 359 22.92 -22.91 -25.30
N THR A 360 23.24 -22.65 -24.03
CA THR A 360 23.77 -21.37 -23.55
C THR A 360 25.22 -21.61 -23.14
N PRO A 361 26.18 -20.77 -23.58
CA PRO A 361 27.59 -21.05 -23.45
C PRO A 361 28.01 -21.10 -21.98
N ARG A 362 28.77 -22.15 -21.63
CA ARG A 362 29.44 -22.33 -20.33
C ARG A 362 30.17 -21.04 -19.94
N GLY A 363 29.71 -20.33 -18.90
CA GLY A 363 30.50 -19.21 -18.39
C GLY A 363 29.89 -18.25 -17.37
N LYS A 364 28.59 -18.31 -17.02
CA LYS A 364 28.09 -17.52 -15.88
C LYS A 364 27.94 -18.40 -14.65
N ARG A 365 28.58 -18.03 -13.54
CA ARG A 365 28.40 -18.73 -12.25
C ARG A 365 26.96 -18.49 -11.80
N LYS A 366 26.38 -19.47 -11.11
CA LYS A 366 25.04 -19.37 -10.53
C LYS A 366 24.89 -18.13 -9.63
N SER A 367 25.97 -17.73 -8.95
CA SER A 367 26.07 -16.48 -8.18
C SER A 367 25.86 -15.24 -9.03
N ASP A 368 26.37 -15.18 -10.26
CA ASP A 368 26.26 -13.98 -11.11
C ASP A 368 24.82 -13.80 -11.62
N LEU A 369 24.06 -14.90 -11.70
CA LEU A 369 22.65 -14.90 -12.08
C LEU A 369 21.73 -14.60 -10.88
N GLU A 370 22.10 -15.06 -9.68
CA GLU A 370 21.45 -14.75 -8.41
C GLU A 370 21.70 -13.29 -8.00
N ASP A 371 22.93 -12.76 -8.16
CA ASP A 371 23.28 -11.34 -7.99
C ASP A 371 22.56 -10.44 -9.03
N GLU A 372 22.41 -10.93 -10.27
CA GLU A 372 21.57 -10.30 -11.31
C GLU A 372 20.11 -10.24 -10.84
N LEU A 373 19.58 -11.34 -10.31
CA LEU A 373 18.20 -11.42 -9.82
C LEU A 373 17.95 -10.57 -8.56
N ASP A 374 18.92 -10.52 -7.65
CA ASP A 374 18.89 -9.73 -6.40
C ASP A 374 18.85 -8.23 -6.71
N SER A 375 19.59 -7.79 -7.74
CA SER A 375 19.51 -6.41 -8.25
C SER A 375 18.21 -6.10 -9.01
N GLU A 376 17.56 -7.11 -9.61
CA GLU A 376 16.32 -6.96 -10.40
C GLU A 376 15.03 -7.10 -9.56
N LEU A 377 15.06 -7.78 -8.40
CA LEU A 377 13.86 -8.29 -7.72
C LEU A 377 13.77 -8.07 -6.21
N GLY A 378 14.71 -7.38 -5.54
CA GLY A 378 14.86 -7.36 -4.07
C GLY A 378 13.55 -7.43 -3.25
N GLY A 379 12.57 -6.56 -3.51
CA GLY A 379 11.28 -6.59 -2.79
C GLY A 379 10.36 -7.79 -3.07
N LEU A 380 10.44 -8.39 -4.26
CA LEU A 380 9.69 -9.62 -4.62
C LEU A 380 10.38 -10.87 -4.09
N GLN A 381 11.71 -10.96 -4.16
CA GLN A 381 12.45 -12.10 -3.64
C GLN A 381 12.30 -12.20 -2.13
N ASP A 382 12.40 -11.08 -1.42
CA ASP A 382 12.12 -11.00 0.02
C ASP A 382 10.73 -11.53 0.36
N MET A 383 9.75 -11.21 -0.48
CA MET A 383 8.38 -11.61 -0.29
C MET A 383 8.11 -13.06 -0.68
N LEU A 384 8.69 -13.54 -1.78
CA LEU A 384 8.62 -14.94 -2.19
C LEU A 384 9.33 -15.83 -1.18
N ARG A 385 10.48 -15.39 -0.67
CA ARG A 385 11.18 -16.02 0.44
C ARG A 385 10.31 -16.01 1.69
N ARG A 386 9.74 -14.86 2.08
CA ARG A 386 8.79 -14.78 3.19
C ARG A 386 7.64 -15.78 3.04
N MET A 387 7.00 -15.84 1.88
CA MET A 387 5.90 -16.77 1.61
C MET A 387 6.35 -18.23 1.68
N HIS A 388 7.53 -18.53 1.11
CA HIS A 388 8.12 -19.86 1.16
C HIS A 388 8.43 -20.29 2.59
N GLU A 389 9.13 -19.45 3.34
CA GLU A 389 9.53 -19.73 4.73
C GLU A 389 8.31 -19.84 5.66
N LYS A 390 7.30 -19.00 5.47
CA LYS A 390 6.02 -19.14 6.18
C LYS A 390 5.30 -20.44 5.85
N ARG A 391 5.35 -20.89 4.59
CA ARG A 391 4.79 -22.19 4.19
C ARG A 391 5.53 -23.34 4.86
N LEU A 392 6.83 -23.17 5.15
CA LEU A 392 7.62 -24.11 5.93
C LEU A 392 7.34 -24.01 7.44
N GLY A 393 6.52 -23.06 7.90
CA GLY A 393 6.20 -22.87 9.31
C GLY A 393 7.23 -22.06 10.09
N LYS A 394 8.21 -21.44 9.41
CA LYS A 394 9.20 -20.59 10.06
C LYS A 394 8.60 -19.27 10.52
N MET A 395 9.17 -18.76 11.61
CA MET A 395 8.82 -17.50 12.25
C MET A 395 9.77 -16.39 11.78
N GLU A 396 9.32 -15.15 11.86
CA GLU A 396 10.12 -13.98 11.50
C GLU A 396 10.78 -13.39 12.75
N VAL A 397 12.11 -13.36 12.79
CA VAL A 397 12.87 -12.78 13.89
C VAL A 397 13.56 -11.51 13.42
N PHE A 398 13.32 -10.40 14.10
CA PHE A 398 13.93 -9.11 13.78
C PHE A 398 15.19 -8.86 14.59
N VAL A 399 16.24 -8.41 13.90
CA VAL A 399 17.56 -8.21 14.49
C VAL A 399 18.10 -6.86 14.06
N ARG A 400 18.47 -6.03 15.05
CA ARG A 400 18.97 -4.66 14.80
C ARG A 400 20.17 -4.68 13.84
N CYS A 401 20.14 -3.83 12.82
CA CYS A 401 21.15 -3.78 11.78
C CYS A 401 21.35 -2.33 11.31
N GLN A 402 22.30 -1.62 11.91
CA GLN A 402 22.61 -0.23 11.52
C GLN A 402 23.24 -0.17 10.12
N GLY A 403 22.80 0.79 9.31
CA GLY A 403 23.34 1.03 7.97
C GLY A 403 22.76 0.12 6.88
N LEU A 404 21.76 -0.71 7.21
CA LEU A 404 20.98 -1.49 6.25
C LEU A 404 20.42 -0.61 5.14
N LEU A 405 19.74 0.50 5.48
CA LEU A 405 19.20 1.44 4.48
C LEU A 405 20.30 2.06 3.62
N SER A 406 21.53 2.21 4.14
CA SER A 406 22.65 2.70 3.32
C SER A 406 23.16 1.67 2.30
N THR A 407 22.82 0.39 2.49
CA THR A 407 23.25 -0.72 1.63
C THR A 407 22.14 -1.28 0.75
N VAL A 408 20.88 -0.98 1.04
CA VAL A 408 19.72 -1.43 0.25
C VAL A 408 19.11 -0.30 -0.56
N PHE A 409 18.43 -0.68 -1.63
CA PHE A 409 17.81 0.25 -2.58
C PHE A 409 16.77 1.19 -1.95
N GLN A 410 16.11 0.76 -0.86
CA GLN A 410 15.17 1.60 -0.13
C GLN A 410 15.81 2.86 0.49
N GLY A 411 17.13 2.88 0.70
CA GLY A 411 17.84 4.10 1.09
C GLY A 411 17.91 5.14 -0.02
N GLU A 412 18.07 4.71 -1.27
CA GLU A 412 18.02 5.60 -2.43
C GLU A 412 16.63 6.21 -2.59
N PHE A 413 15.59 5.41 -2.34
CA PHE A 413 14.20 5.86 -2.31
C PHE A 413 13.91 6.86 -1.19
N ALA A 414 14.50 6.67 -0.01
CA ALA A 414 14.38 7.62 1.08
C ALA A 414 14.97 8.98 0.67
N ASN A 415 16.15 8.96 0.04
CA ASN A 415 16.81 10.17 -0.43
C ASN A 415 16.04 10.86 -1.56
N SER A 416 15.49 10.11 -2.54
CA SER A 416 14.65 10.66 -3.63
C SER A 416 13.40 11.37 -3.12
N ARG A 417 12.89 10.94 -1.96
CA ARG A 417 11.72 11.51 -1.26
C ARG A 417 12.08 12.61 -0.26
N GLY A 418 13.36 12.97 -0.12
CA GLY A 418 13.83 13.96 0.84
C GLY A 418 13.72 13.53 2.31
N LEU A 419 13.67 12.22 2.58
CA LEU A 419 13.62 11.66 3.93
C LEU A 419 15.03 11.51 4.51
N SER A 420 15.19 11.86 5.79
CA SER A 420 16.43 11.64 6.52
C SER A 420 16.53 10.20 7.00
N ILE A 421 17.58 9.49 6.57
CA ILE A 421 17.90 8.15 7.09
C ILE A 421 18.69 8.18 8.41
N LYS A 422 19.21 9.35 8.83
CA LYS A 422 20.11 9.46 10.00
C LYS A 422 19.44 9.05 11.31
N ASP A 423 18.15 9.33 11.43
CA ASP A 423 17.33 9.06 12.62
C ASP A 423 16.37 7.88 12.38
N CYS A 424 16.77 6.94 11.51
CA CYS A 424 16.04 5.71 11.25
C CYS A 424 16.58 4.56 12.09
N GLU A 425 15.70 3.88 12.82
CA GLU A 425 16.01 2.63 13.49
C GLU A 425 15.80 1.47 12.53
N GLU A 426 16.87 0.71 12.29
CA GLU A 426 16.94 -0.26 11.21
C GLU A 426 17.07 -1.69 11.76
N TYR A 427 16.19 -2.58 11.29
CA TYR A 427 16.15 -3.99 11.68
C TYR A 427 16.16 -4.89 10.45
N SER A 428 17.00 -5.92 10.46
CA SER A 428 17.02 -7.00 9.47
C SER A 428 16.08 -8.13 9.86
N ARG A 429 15.64 -8.92 8.87
CA ARG A 429 14.69 -10.02 9.03
C ARG A 429 15.37 -11.36 8.84
N ALA A 430 15.21 -12.27 9.80
CA ALA A 430 15.65 -13.66 9.73
C ALA A 430 14.44 -14.61 9.84
N TYR A 431 14.55 -15.80 9.25
CA TYR A 431 13.54 -16.85 9.37
C TYR A 431 14.10 -18.02 10.17
N MET A 432 13.39 -18.40 11.24
CA MET A 432 13.85 -19.42 12.18
C MET A 432 12.69 -20.31 12.58
N ASP A 433 12.97 -21.58 12.86
CA ASP A 433 11.99 -22.48 13.45
C ASP A 433 11.67 -22.03 14.88
N TYR A 434 10.44 -22.26 15.35
CA TYR A 434 9.99 -21.78 16.66
C TYR A 434 10.86 -22.33 17.81
N GLU A 435 11.34 -23.57 17.71
CA GLU A 435 12.22 -24.16 18.71
C GLU A 435 13.62 -23.51 18.73
N GLU A 436 14.06 -22.92 17.62
CA GLU A 436 15.35 -22.25 17.53
C GLU A 436 15.32 -20.83 18.10
N ILE A 437 14.16 -20.26 18.39
CA ILE A 437 14.07 -18.87 18.87
C ILE A 437 14.49 -18.77 20.33
N ASN A 438 15.48 -17.93 20.60
CA ASN A 438 15.87 -17.60 21.96
C ASN A 438 14.81 -16.71 22.63
N GLN A 439 13.91 -17.34 23.39
CA GLN A 439 12.85 -16.63 24.12
C GLN A 439 13.35 -15.68 25.20
N GLU A 440 14.61 -15.78 25.64
CA GLU A 440 15.17 -14.83 26.61
C GLU A 440 15.54 -13.50 25.93
N LYS A 441 16.04 -13.56 24.69
CA LYS A 441 16.46 -12.35 23.94
C LYS A 441 15.35 -11.73 23.11
N THR A 442 14.49 -12.56 22.51
CA THR A 442 13.34 -12.11 21.71
C THR A 442 12.04 -12.68 22.29
N PRO A 443 11.66 -12.30 23.54
CA PRO A 443 10.49 -12.86 24.23
C PRO A 443 9.15 -12.40 23.65
N HIS A 444 9.15 -11.31 22.88
CA HIS A 444 7.93 -10.66 22.45
C HIS A 444 7.54 -11.08 21.05
N ARG A 445 6.24 -11.35 20.84
CA ARG A 445 5.69 -11.71 19.54
C ARG A 445 4.45 -10.90 19.18
N MET A 446 4.29 -10.58 17.91
CA MET A 446 3.09 -10.00 17.31
C MET A 446 2.71 -10.79 16.07
N GLY A 447 1.76 -11.71 16.19
CA GLY A 447 1.57 -12.73 15.16
C GLY A 447 2.82 -13.61 15.06
N ASP A 448 3.41 -13.71 13.87
CA ASP A 448 4.65 -14.49 13.65
C ASP A 448 5.92 -13.64 13.78
N LEU A 449 5.79 -12.38 14.20
CA LEU A 449 6.88 -11.40 14.30
C LEU A 449 7.51 -11.43 15.70
N PHE A 450 8.73 -11.94 15.82
CA PHE A 450 9.51 -11.99 17.06
C PHE A 450 10.50 -10.84 17.16
N MET A 451 10.58 -10.26 18.36
CA MET A 451 11.36 -9.05 18.62
C MET A 451 11.84 -8.95 20.07
N ASP A 452 12.89 -8.15 20.28
CA ASP A 452 13.33 -7.73 21.60
C ASP A 452 12.44 -6.60 22.17
N GLU A 453 12.64 -6.24 23.43
CA GLU A 453 11.87 -5.19 24.10
C GLU A 453 12.10 -3.79 23.49
N THR A 454 13.28 -3.55 22.90
CA THR A 454 13.64 -2.26 22.29
C THR A 454 12.82 -2.04 21.02
N LEU A 455 12.83 -3.03 20.12
CA LEU A 455 12.01 -3.02 18.90
C LEU A 455 10.52 -3.02 19.25
N LEU A 456 10.10 -3.74 20.28
CA LEU A 456 8.72 -3.67 20.76
C LEU A 456 8.32 -2.23 21.13
N GLY A 457 9.21 -1.49 21.79
CA GLY A 457 9.02 -0.07 22.09
C GLY A 457 8.94 0.81 20.85
N HIS A 458 9.76 0.55 19.83
CA HIS A 458 9.70 1.24 18.54
C HIS A 458 8.40 0.91 17.78
N MET A 459 7.99 -0.35 17.76
CA MET A 459 6.73 -0.80 17.18
C MET A 459 5.55 -0.10 17.85
N ARG A 460 5.51 0.00 19.19
CA ARG A 460 4.46 0.74 19.90
C ARG A 460 4.34 2.18 19.44
N LYS A 461 5.47 2.87 19.29
CA LYS A 461 5.49 4.24 18.77
C LYS A 461 5.04 4.28 17.31
N ALA A 462 5.58 3.42 16.44
CA ALA A 462 5.22 3.37 15.04
C ALA A 462 3.72 3.11 14.82
N MET A 463 3.15 2.15 15.55
CA MET A 463 1.74 1.78 15.47
C MET A 463 0.80 2.92 15.88
N SER A 464 1.21 3.83 16.77
CA SER A 464 0.39 4.98 17.13
C SER A 464 0.26 6.01 16.01
N PHE A 465 1.21 6.05 15.07
CA PHE A 465 1.17 6.88 13.86
C PHE A 465 0.46 6.21 12.68
N ILE A 466 0.08 4.93 12.80
CA ILE A 466 -0.73 4.25 11.80
C ILE A 466 -2.19 4.47 12.18
N LYS A 467 -2.74 5.61 11.72
CA LYS A 467 -4.13 6.01 11.94
C LYS A 467 -4.77 6.51 10.65
N PRO A 468 -6.09 6.34 10.50
CA PRO A 468 -6.82 6.91 9.38
C PRO A 468 -6.56 8.41 9.33
N ASP A 469 -6.03 8.88 8.20
CA ASP A 469 -5.60 10.26 8.00
C ASP A 469 -6.47 10.99 6.98
N GLY A 470 -7.62 10.39 6.63
CA GLY A 470 -8.57 10.90 5.65
C GLY A 470 -8.30 10.41 4.23
N TYR A 471 -7.34 9.50 4.06
CA TYR A 471 -6.94 8.96 2.77
C TYR A 471 -6.85 7.44 2.79
N TYR A 472 -6.69 6.82 1.63
CA TYR A 472 -6.39 5.40 1.57
C TYR A 472 -5.05 5.12 2.26
N PHE A 473 -4.99 4.02 2.99
CA PHE A 473 -3.72 3.52 3.46
C PHE A 473 -2.91 3.02 2.26
N THR A 474 -1.79 3.65 1.93
CA THR A 474 -0.99 3.35 0.73
C THR A 474 0.39 2.77 1.06
N PRO A 475 0.48 1.59 1.72
CA PRO A 475 1.75 0.98 2.06
C PRO A 475 2.38 0.26 0.85
N THR A 476 3.68 0.00 0.94
CA THR A 476 4.29 -1.07 0.14
C THR A 476 3.71 -2.43 0.53
N ARG A 477 3.90 -3.44 -0.33
CA ARG A 477 3.38 -4.80 -0.06
C ARG A 477 4.02 -5.44 1.18
N SER A 478 5.29 -5.16 1.47
CA SER A 478 6.00 -5.69 2.64
C SER A 478 5.41 -5.13 3.94
N LEU A 479 5.26 -3.81 4.04
CA LEU A 479 4.67 -3.15 5.21
C LEU A 479 3.21 -3.58 5.40
N ALA A 480 2.45 -3.68 4.30
CA ALA A 480 1.10 -4.23 4.34
C ALA A 480 1.04 -5.64 4.95
N SER A 481 2.00 -6.50 4.60
CA SER A 481 2.06 -7.84 5.14
C SER A 481 2.47 -7.84 6.62
N ASP A 482 3.38 -6.96 7.05
CA ASP A 482 3.73 -6.82 8.47
C ASP A 482 2.54 -6.33 9.30
N LEU A 483 1.76 -5.40 8.78
CA LEU A 483 0.56 -4.91 9.47
C LEU A 483 -0.56 -5.96 9.48
N ALA A 484 -0.69 -6.76 8.41
CA ALA A 484 -1.60 -7.88 8.40
C ALA A 484 -1.27 -8.93 9.49
N GLU A 485 0.01 -9.08 9.83
CA GLU A 485 0.47 -9.92 10.94
C GLU A 485 0.06 -9.36 12.31
N VAL A 486 0.33 -8.07 12.55
CA VAL A 486 -0.06 -7.38 13.80
C VAL A 486 -1.58 -7.44 14.01
N TYR A 487 -2.35 -7.19 12.96
CA TYR A 487 -3.82 -7.18 13.02
C TYR A 487 -4.48 -8.52 12.73
N ARG A 488 -3.71 -9.61 12.61
CA ARG A 488 -4.25 -10.92 12.21
C ARG A 488 -5.38 -11.39 13.11
N HIS A 489 -5.28 -11.14 14.41
CA HIS A 489 -6.31 -11.52 15.37
C HIS A 489 -7.59 -10.70 15.19
N VAL A 490 -7.48 -9.40 14.91
CA VAL A 490 -8.62 -8.52 14.56
C VAL A 490 -9.31 -9.00 13.30
N LYS A 491 -8.53 -9.34 12.26
CA LYS A 491 -9.05 -9.92 11.02
C LYS A 491 -9.90 -11.16 11.27
N ARG A 492 -9.39 -12.12 12.06
CA ARG A 492 -10.12 -13.37 12.40
C ARG A 492 -11.47 -13.10 13.06
N VAL A 493 -11.53 -12.11 13.95
CA VAL A 493 -12.79 -11.69 14.59
C VAL A 493 -13.75 -11.08 13.56
N CYS A 494 -13.25 -10.26 12.64
CA CYS A 494 -14.09 -9.64 11.60
C CYS A 494 -14.57 -10.63 10.51
N ASP A 495 -13.82 -11.71 10.26
CA ASP A 495 -14.04 -12.71 9.21
C ASP A 495 -14.85 -13.93 9.69
N ASP A 496 -15.19 -14.05 10.98
CA ASP A 496 -15.89 -15.24 11.49
C ASP A 496 -17.31 -15.33 10.92
N LEU A 497 -17.48 -16.17 9.90
CA LEU A 497 -18.74 -16.43 9.18
C LEU A 497 -19.83 -17.04 10.06
N LYS A 498 -19.52 -17.55 11.26
CA LYS A 498 -20.57 -17.97 12.21
C LYS A 498 -21.32 -16.76 12.79
N ASN A 499 -20.73 -15.58 12.68
CA ASN A 499 -21.35 -14.29 12.94
C ASN A 499 -21.72 -13.64 11.59
N ASP A 500 -22.82 -14.09 10.95
CA ASP A 500 -23.54 -13.26 9.95
C ASP A 500 -24.08 -11.94 10.56
N GLU A 501 -23.81 -11.74 11.86
CA GLU A 501 -24.20 -10.61 12.67
C GLU A 501 -23.05 -9.59 12.78
N ALA A 502 -23.43 -8.32 12.85
CA ALA A 502 -22.52 -7.19 12.96
C ALA A 502 -21.63 -7.29 14.22
N VAL A 503 -20.40 -6.76 14.18
CA VAL A 503 -19.46 -6.74 15.34
C VAL A 503 -20.15 -6.23 16.61
N PHE A 504 -21.02 -5.23 16.45
CA PHE A 504 -21.89 -4.76 17.50
C PHE A 504 -23.36 -4.99 17.12
N PRO A 505 -24.25 -5.26 18.07
CA PRO A 505 -25.66 -5.43 17.75
C PRO A 505 -26.28 -4.17 17.14
N LYS A 506 -27.27 -4.37 16.26
CA LYS A 506 -28.00 -3.28 15.63
C LYS A 506 -28.86 -2.54 16.66
N LEU A 507 -28.47 -1.31 16.98
CA LEU A 507 -29.25 -0.40 17.81
C LEU A 507 -30.48 0.07 17.03
N LYS A 508 -31.66 0.08 17.65
CA LYS A 508 -32.93 0.41 16.97
C LYS A 508 -33.28 1.89 17.06
N SER A 509 -32.83 2.58 18.10
CA SER A 509 -33.00 4.03 18.27
C SER A 509 -31.77 4.64 18.95
N GLU A 510 -31.48 5.92 18.68
CA GLU A 510 -30.52 6.71 19.45
C GLU A 510 -30.88 6.75 20.94
N ASP A 511 -32.18 6.71 21.27
CA ASP A 511 -32.69 6.76 22.65
C ASP A 511 -32.25 5.59 23.52
N ASP A 512 -31.86 4.48 22.89
CA ASP A 512 -31.48 3.26 23.59
C ASP A 512 -30.23 3.49 24.46
N TRP A 513 -29.29 4.36 24.07
CA TRP A 513 -27.98 4.54 24.70
C TRP A 513 -28.06 5.31 26.07
N PRO A 514 -27.08 5.24 27.01
CA PRO A 514 -27.17 5.90 28.31
C PRO A 514 -26.88 7.39 28.22
N LYS A 515 -27.59 8.20 29.00
CA LYS A 515 -27.48 9.68 29.00
C LYS A 515 -26.23 10.22 29.72
N THR A 516 -25.43 9.37 30.34
CA THR A 516 -24.38 9.77 31.30
C THR A 516 -23.01 10.05 30.68
N CYS A 517 -22.74 9.61 29.44
CA CYS A 517 -21.42 9.76 28.81
C CYS A 517 -21.35 11.01 27.90
N GLN A 518 -20.36 11.89 28.14
CA GLN A 518 -20.14 13.10 27.35
C GLN A 518 -19.76 12.83 25.87
N SER A 519 -19.21 11.66 25.57
CA SER A 519 -18.79 11.24 24.21
C SER A 519 -19.74 10.23 23.57
N ARG A 520 -20.97 10.10 24.09
CA ARG A 520 -21.99 9.12 23.66
C ARG A 520 -22.21 9.13 22.15
N GLU A 521 -22.44 10.31 21.58
CA GLU A 521 -22.87 10.42 20.18
C GLU A 521 -21.75 9.89 19.28
N TYR A 522 -20.51 10.33 19.49
CA TYR A 522 -19.37 9.84 18.72
C TYR A 522 -19.11 8.34 18.85
N LEU A 523 -19.26 7.77 20.06
CA LEU A 523 -19.15 6.32 20.27
C LEU A 523 -20.24 5.56 19.51
N HIS A 524 -21.48 6.02 19.61
CA HIS A 524 -22.63 5.45 18.89
C HIS A 524 -22.39 5.45 17.38
N TYR A 525 -22.10 6.62 16.80
CA TYR A 525 -21.88 6.74 15.36
C TYR A 525 -20.65 5.98 14.88
N ALA A 526 -19.58 5.85 15.69
CA ALA A 526 -18.43 5.02 15.36
C ALA A 526 -18.77 3.52 15.32
N MET A 527 -19.62 3.02 16.22
CA MET A 527 -20.10 1.64 16.19
C MET A 527 -20.96 1.38 14.96
N VAL A 528 -21.91 2.27 14.67
CA VAL A 528 -22.76 2.18 13.47
C VAL A 528 -21.88 2.20 12.22
N LEU A 529 -20.87 3.08 12.18
CA LEU A 529 -19.89 3.12 11.10
C LEU A 529 -19.16 1.77 10.96
N CYS A 530 -18.57 1.22 12.03
CA CYS A 530 -17.88 -0.09 11.97
C CYS A 530 -18.77 -1.20 11.40
N ASN A 531 -20.00 -1.30 11.88
CA ASN A 531 -20.97 -2.29 11.41
C ASN A 531 -21.35 -2.10 9.93
N ASN A 532 -21.55 -0.84 9.50
CA ASN A 532 -21.84 -0.53 8.11
C ASN A 532 -20.64 -0.85 7.20
N LEU A 533 -19.42 -0.50 7.61
CA LEU A 533 -18.19 -0.81 6.86
C LEU A 533 -18.01 -2.34 6.73
N GLN A 534 -18.28 -3.10 7.79
CA GLN A 534 -18.25 -4.57 7.77
C GLN A 534 -19.30 -5.13 6.79
N TYR A 535 -20.53 -4.64 6.89
CA TYR A 535 -21.63 -5.06 6.02
C TYR A 535 -21.30 -4.81 4.54
N ILE A 536 -20.85 -3.59 4.20
CA ILE A 536 -20.43 -3.22 2.84
C ILE A 536 -19.31 -4.15 2.37
N ARG A 537 -18.31 -4.39 3.22
CA ARG A 537 -17.19 -5.30 2.90
C ARG A 537 -17.66 -6.72 2.58
N GLN A 538 -18.59 -7.27 3.35
CA GLN A 538 -19.07 -8.65 3.19
C GLN A 538 -20.02 -8.81 1.99
N HIS A 539 -20.82 -7.79 1.67
CA HIS A 539 -21.94 -7.90 0.73
C HIS A 539 -21.75 -7.12 -0.58
N ARG A 540 -20.74 -6.25 -0.70
CA ARG A 540 -20.50 -5.42 -1.90
C ARG A 540 -19.01 -5.35 -2.24
N ARG A 541 -18.68 -5.36 -3.54
CA ARG A 541 -17.34 -4.97 -4.05
C ARG A 541 -17.15 -3.44 -4.04
N ALA A 542 -17.66 -2.76 -3.02
CA ALA A 542 -17.67 -1.31 -2.98
C ALA A 542 -16.27 -0.79 -2.59
N HIS A 543 -15.73 0.16 -3.35
CA HIS A 543 -14.48 0.85 -3.03
C HIS A 543 -14.81 2.10 -2.21
N PHE A 544 -14.34 2.15 -0.96
CA PHE A 544 -14.48 3.32 -0.08
C PHE A 544 -14.01 4.57 -0.79
N THR A 545 -14.69 5.68 -0.61
CA THR A 545 -14.30 6.99 -1.13
C THR A 545 -13.34 7.70 -0.18
N ILE A 546 -12.68 8.78 -0.64
CA ILE A 546 -11.94 9.67 0.26
C ILE A 546 -12.87 10.28 1.32
N GLY A 547 -14.13 10.54 0.97
CA GLY A 547 -15.16 10.99 1.93
C GLY A 547 -15.33 9.98 3.06
N ASP A 548 -15.45 8.69 2.72
CA ASP A 548 -15.56 7.61 3.71
C ASP A 548 -14.30 7.55 4.59
N MET A 549 -13.12 7.71 4.01
CA MET A 549 -11.86 7.78 4.78
C MET A 549 -11.81 9.01 5.70
N GLY A 550 -12.40 10.14 5.28
CA GLY A 550 -12.58 11.32 6.10
C GLY A 550 -13.51 11.06 7.30
N LEU A 551 -14.60 10.31 7.08
CA LEU A 551 -15.49 9.87 8.17
C LEU A 551 -14.75 8.94 9.14
N MET A 552 -14.00 7.96 8.63
CA MET A 552 -13.21 7.05 9.46
C MET A 552 -12.18 7.80 10.30
N ARG A 553 -11.51 8.79 9.72
CA ARG A 553 -10.60 9.68 10.44
C ARG A 553 -11.31 10.43 11.56
N LYS A 554 -12.42 11.09 11.25
CA LYS A 554 -13.20 11.83 12.26
C LYS A 554 -13.65 10.91 13.38
N ALA A 555 -14.23 9.76 13.05
CA ALA A 555 -14.62 8.75 14.03
C ALA A 555 -13.42 8.36 14.91
N SER A 556 -12.28 7.98 14.33
CA SER A 556 -11.05 7.67 15.07
C SER A 556 -10.61 8.84 15.97
N GLU A 557 -10.54 10.08 15.47
CA GLU A 557 -10.07 11.26 16.22
C GLU A 557 -10.95 11.59 17.44
N TYR A 558 -12.29 11.54 17.31
CA TYR A 558 -13.24 11.93 18.35
C TYR A 558 -13.52 10.86 19.43
N LEU A 559 -13.06 9.63 19.24
CA LEU A 559 -13.26 8.58 20.23
C LEU A 559 -12.39 8.80 21.47
N PRO A 560 -12.97 8.71 22.70
CA PRO A 560 -12.19 8.70 23.93
C PRO A 560 -11.39 7.40 23.97
N LYS A 561 -10.07 7.51 23.83
CA LYS A 561 -9.18 6.36 23.69
C LYS A 561 -7.86 6.64 24.39
N GLU A 562 -7.21 5.56 24.79
CA GLU A 562 -5.92 5.59 25.48
C GLU A 562 -4.91 4.81 24.64
N ALA A 563 -3.76 5.42 24.36
CA ALA A 563 -2.72 4.80 23.53
C ALA A 563 -2.29 3.42 24.09
N ASP A 564 -2.30 3.28 25.42
CA ASP A 564 -1.93 2.06 26.12
C ASP A 564 -2.96 0.96 25.95
N LEU A 565 -4.25 1.30 25.86
CA LEU A 565 -5.32 0.33 25.61
C LEU A 565 -5.33 -0.12 24.15
N VAL A 566 -5.12 0.80 23.21
CA VAL A 566 -4.92 0.47 21.79
C VAL A 566 -3.75 -0.51 21.66
N TRP A 567 -2.61 -0.19 22.27
CA TRP A 567 -1.44 -1.06 22.29
C TRP A 567 -1.72 -2.42 22.93
N ALA A 568 -2.37 -2.44 24.10
CA ALA A 568 -2.75 -3.65 24.83
C ALA A 568 -3.56 -4.61 23.94
N MET A 569 -4.51 -4.08 23.16
CA MET A 569 -5.32 -4.87 22.23
C MET A 569 -4.51 -5.41 21.06
N LEU A 570 -3.53 -4.66 20.54
CA LEU A 570 -2.67 -5.15 19.44
C LEU A 570 -1.71 -6.25 19.89
N ILE A 571 -1.14 -6.13 21.09
CA ILE A 571 -0.17 -7.11 21.62
C ILE A 571 -0.83 -8.34 22.26
N SER A 572 -2.08 -8.23 22.72
CA SER A 572 -2.83 -9.31 23.37
C SER A 572 -4.06 -9.72 22.55
N PRO A 573 -3.93 -10.73 21.67
CA PRO A 573 -5.05 -11.28 20.89
C PRO A 573 -6.23 -11.76 21.74
N GLU A 574 -5.94 -12.30 22.92
CA GLU A 574 -6.96 -12.79 23.86
C GLU A 574 -7.82 -11.64 24.39
N LEU A 575 -7.19 -10.52 24.77
CA LEU A 575 -7.90 -9.33 25.24
C LEU A 575 -8.88 -8.84 24.17
N PHE A 576 -8.40 -8.69 22.93
CA PHE A 576 -9.23 -8.19 21.85
C PHE A 576 -10.46 -9.08 21.58
N ARG A 577 -10.26 -10.41 21.53
CA ARG A 577 -11.36 -11.37 21.31
C ARG A 577 -12.35 -11.38 22.46
N ASP A 578 -11.87 -11.36 23.70
CA ASP A 578 -12.75 -11.42 24.87
C ASP A 578 -13.55 -10.10 25.00
N LEU A 579 -12.97 -8.96 24.60
CA LEU A 579 -13.67 -7.67 24.50
C LEU A 579 -14.73 -7.65 23.40
N GLU A 580 -14.45 -8.22 22.22
CA GLU A 580 -15.48 -8.36 21.18
C GLU A 580 -16.68 -9.14 21.72
N ARG A 581 -16.45 -10.30 22.33
CA ARG A 581 -17.52 -11.10 22.95
C ARG A 581 -18.28 -10.31 24.00
N ALA A 582 -17.57 -9.54 24.82
CA ALA A 582 -18.18 -8.71 25.85
C ALA A 582 -19.11 -7.67 25.23
N PHE A 583 -18.63 -6.87 24.28
CA PHE A 583 -19.41 -5.82 23.65
C PHE A 583 -20.56 -6.35 22.79
N ASN A 584 -20.39 -7.51 22.16
CA ASN A 584 -21.43 -8.16 21.37
C ASN A 584 -22.56 -8.70 22.28
N ARG A 585 -22.24 -9.49 23.30
CA ARG A 585 -23.23 -10.08 24.24
C ARG A 585 -24.01 -9.06 25.07
N THR A 586 -23.39 -7.93 25.41
CA THR A 586 -24.02 -6.93 26.26
C THR A 586 -25.28 -6.34 25.61
N ALA A 587 -25.33 -6.27 24.28
CA ALA A 587 -26.50 -5.77 23.57
C ALA A 587 -27.57 -6.84 23.21
N GLU A 588 -27.34 -8.12 23.47
CA GLU A 588 -28.42 -9.12 23.54
C GLU A 588 -29.18 -9.04 24.87
N LYS A 589 -28.43 -8.86 25.97
CA LYS A 589 -28.96 -8.70 27.34
C LYS A 589 -29.74 -7.38 27.52
N TYR A 590 -29.62 -6.47 26.54
CA TYR A 590 -30.33 -5.20 26.41
C TYR A 590 -31.85 -5.28 26.48
N LYS A 591 -32.43 -6.40 26.02
CA LYS A 591 -33.88 -6.61 26.08
C LYS A 591 -34.40 -6.74 27.52
N ALA A 592 -33.53 -6.90 28.52
CA ALA A 592 -33.94 -7.28 29.88
C ALA A 592 -33.77 -6.22 30.98
N THR A 593 -32.73 -5.36 30.97
CA THR A 593 -32.36 -4.61 32.21
C THR A 593 -31.77 -3.19 32.08
N GLY A 594 -31.55 -2.64 30.89
CA GLY A 594 -31.30 -1.19 30.73
C GLY A 594 -29.98 -0.60 31.28
N GLY A 595 -28.85 -1.31 31.26
CA GLY A 595 -27.56 -0.75 31.70
C GLY A 595 -26.42 -0.91 30.70
N TRP A 596 -25.76 0.19 30.32
CA TRP A 596 -24.38 0.18 29.81
C TRP A 596 -23.39 0.43 30.96
N ASP A 597 -23.68 -0.12 32.14
CA ASP A 597 -22.92 0.18 33.35
C ASP A 597 -21.45 -0.25 33.23
N PHE A 598 -21.16 -1.18 32.30
CA PHE A 598 -19.81 -1.58 31.92
C PHE A 598 -18.95 -0.40 31.44
N LEU A 599 -19.55 0.68 30.91
CA LEU A 599 -18.84 1.88 30.48
C LEU A 599 -18.15 2.60 31.64
N GLU A 600 -18.67 2.49 32.86
CA GLU A 600 -18.14 3.18 34.05
C GLU A 600 -17.26 2.28 34.94
N VAL A 601 -17.15 0.99 34.59
CA VAL A 601 -16.31 0.02 35.31
C VAL A 601 -14.83 0.40 35.20
N ASP A 602 -14.14 0.31 36.34
CA ASP A 602 -12.70 0.52 36.41
C ASP A 602 -11.95 -0.73 35.91
N VAL A 603 -10.96 -0.50 35.05
CA VAL A 603 -10.02 -1.50 34.54
C VAL A 603 -8.63 -1.05 34.93
N ARG A 604 -7.89 -1.87 35.67
CA ARG A 604 -6.58 -1.49 36.22
C ARG A 604 -5.46 -2.16 35.45
N CYS A 605 -4.46 -1.39 35.03
CA CYS A 605 -3.20 -1.92 34.56
C CYS A 605 -2.15 -1.74 35.65
N SER A 606 -1.50 -2.83 36.03
CA SER A 606 -0.37 -2.80 36.97
C SER A 606 0.69 -3.81 36.55
N LYS A 607 1.97 -3.40 36.52
CA LYS A 607 3.10 -4.27 36.18
C LYS A 607 2.91 -4.99 34.83
N SER A 608 2.45 -4.26 33.81
CA SER A 608 2.15 -4.82 32.49
C SER A 608 1.10 -5.94 32.48
N VAL A 609 0.20 -5.96 33.46
CA VAL A 609 -0.99 -6.82 33.50
C VAL A 609 -2.23 -5.95 33.55
N LEU A 610 -3.13 -6.13 32.59
CA LEU A 610 -4.43 -5.47 32.55
C LEU A 610 -5.49 -6.41 33.14
N ASP A 611 -6.10 -5.99 34.24
CA ASP A 611 -7.19 -6.71 34.91
C ASP A 611 -8.54 -6.21 34.40
N CYS A 612 -9.22 -7.04 33.61
CA CYS A 612 -10.57 -6.76 33.09
C CYS A 612 -11.64 -7.63 33.78
N THR A 613 -11.36 -8.21 34.94
CA THR A 613 -12.25 -9.20 35.59
C THR A 613 -13.64 -8.65 35.84
N ASP A 614 -13.76 -7.45 36.41
CA ASP A 614 -15.06 -6.85 36.75
C ASP A 614 -15.85 -6.46 35.50
N LEU A 615 -15.16 -5.98 34.47
CA LEU A 615 -15.75 -5.67 33.17
C LEU A 615 -16.34 -6.94 32.54
N MET A 616 -15.56 -8.00 32.42
CA MET A 616 -16.00 -9.25 31.79
C MET A 616 -17.16 -9.89 32.56
N LYS A 617 -17.13 -9.85 33.90
CA LYS A 617 -18.24 -10.28 34.75
C LYS A 617 -19.51 -9.47 34.50
N SER A 618 -19.41 -8.14 34.39
CA SER A 618 -20.56 -7.27 34.09
C SER A 618 -21.20 -7.60 32.73
N CYS A 619 -20.38 -8.00 31.75
CA CYS A 619 -20.82 -8.42 30.42
C CYS A 619 -21.24 -9.90 30.34
N GLY A 620 -21.10 -10.69 31.42
CA GLY A 620 -21.43 -12.12 31.41
C GLY A 620 -20.48 -12.97 30.55
N VAL A 621 -19.22 -12.58 30.45
CA VAL A 621 -18.16 -13.33 29.77
C VAL A 621 -17.34 -14.10 30.81
N SER A 622 -17.24 -15.42 30.66
CA SER A 622 -16.36 -16.29 31.45
C SER A 622 -15.44 -17.11 30.53
N ARG A 623 -14.25 -17.47 31.03
CA ARG A 623 -13.31 -18.40 30.38
C ARG A 623 -13.70 -19.85 30.73
N ASP A 624 -14.92 -20.25 30.43
CA ASP A 624 -15.30 -21.65 30.46
C ASP A 624 -15.48 -22.15 29.02
N GLU A 625 -14.69 -23.19 28.69
CA GLU A 625 -14.91 -24.22 27.67
C GLU A 625 -14.08 -24.31 26.36
N ASP A 626 -13.32 -23.33 25.83
CA ASP A 626 -12.77 -23.55 24.45
C ASP A 626 -11.43 -22.93 24.01
N VAL A 627 -10.55 -22.45 24.90
CA VAL A 627 -9.31 -21.77 24.43
C VAL A 627 -8.05 -22.66 24.49
N LYS A 628 -7.83 -23.46 23.43
CA LYS A 628 -6.51 -24.00 23.07
C LYS A 628 -5.74 -23.01 22.20
N TYR A 629 -5.07 -22.01 22.78
CA TYR A 629 -3.97 -21.31 22.10
C TYR A 629 -2.88 -20.95 23.10
N ALA A 630 -1.69 -21.54 22.92
CA ALA A 630 -0.52 -21.31 23.75
C ALA A 630 0.04 -19.90 23.51
N THR A 631 -0.31 -18.96 24.38
CA THR A 631 0.69 -18.03 24.93
C THR A 631 1.44 -18.80 26.02
N ALA A 632 2.76 -18.85 25.92
CA ALA A 632 3.61 -19.64 26.81
C ALA A 632 3.60 -19.07 28.23
N SER A 633 2.62 -19.46 29.04
CA SER A 633 2.70 -19.65 30.50
C SER A 633 1.30 -19.88 31.07
N SER A 634 0.89 -21.13 31.27
CA SER A 634 -0.14 -21.42 32.28
C SER A 634 -0.13 -22.88 32.73
N THR A 635 0.19 -23.05 34.00
CA THR A 635 -0.26 -24.15 34.86
C THR A 635 -1.80 -24.26 34.85
N PRO A 636 -2.38 -25.42 35.20
CA PRO A 636 -3.83 -25.65 35.16
C PRO A 636 -4.59 -24.66 36.07
N PRO A 637 -5.76 -24.15 35.66
CA PRO A 637 -6.49 -23.17 36.45
C PRO A 637 -7.14 -23.83 37.68
N THR A 638 -6.88 -23.25 38.85
CA THR A 638 -7.61 -23.56 40.09
C THR A 638 -8.31 -22.27 40.53
N ALA A 639 -9.64 -22.33 40.66
CA ALA A 639 -10.57 -21.24 41.01
C ALA A 639 -10.69 -20.10 39.97
N ALA A 640 -11.94 -19.68 39.71
CA ALA A 640 -12.40 -18.64 38.78
C ALA A 640 -11.27 -17.75 38.21
N ASP A 641 -10.80 -18.11 37.02
CA ASP A 641 -9.57 -17.55 36.45
C ASP A 641 -9.73 -16.03 36.26
N PRO A 642 -8.91 -15.19 36.92
CA PRO A 642 -9.00 -13.74 36.77
C PRO A 642 -8.71 -13.36 35.32
N MET A 643 -9.47 -12.41 34.76
CA MET A 643 -9.34 -11.97 33.36
C MET A 643 -8.16 -10.99 33.23
N ASN A 644 -6.97 -11.53 33.47
CA ASN A 644 -5.70 -10.82 33.46
C ASN A 644 -4.99 -11.02 32.12
N TYR A 645 -4.60 -9.92 31.48
CA TYR A 645 -3.93 -9.94 30.18
C TYR A 645 -2.53 -9.35 30.29
N ARG A 646 -1.53 -10.06 29.77
CA ARG A 646 -0.14 -9.56 29.72
C ARG A 646 -0.02 -8.53 28.59
N VAL A 647 0.31 -7.30 28.95
CA VAL A 647 0.36 -6.13 28.07
C VAL A 647 1.67 -5.37 28.30
N PRO A 648 2.80 -5.85 27.76
CA PRO A 648 4.10 -5.23 27.98
C PRO A 648 4.12 -3.77 27.50
N LEU A 649 4.90 -2.94 28.17
CA LEU A 649 5.05 -1.50 27.93
C LEU A 649 3.81 -0.64 28.28
N CYS A 650 2.66 -1.20 28.67
CA CYS A 650 1.56 -0.38 29.19
C CYS A 650 1.93 0.26 30.53
N SER A 651 1.57 1.52 30.71
CA SER A 651 1.79 2.30 31.92
C SER A 651 0.80 1.88 33.00
N ASP A 652 1.24 1.91 34.26
CA ASP A 652 0.37 1.65 35.40
C ASP A 652 -0.68 2.77 35.50
N SER A 653 -1.95 2.41 35.30
CA SER A 653 -3.06 3.37 35.26
C SER A 653 -4.39 2.67 35.53
N THR A 654 -5.42 3.47 35.80
CA THR A 654 -6.81 3.03 35.87
C THR A 654 -7.59 3.65 34.73
N TYR A 655 -8.30 2.80 34.00
CA TYR A 655 -9.08 3.16 32.83
C TYR A 655 -10.57 2.89 33.09
N LYS A 656 -11.42 3.58 32.36
CA LYS A 656 -12.87 3.36 32.36
C LYS A 656 -13.29 2.50 31.17
N GLY A 657 -14.39 1.76 31.32
CA GLY A 657 -14.96 0.95 30.25
C GLY A 657 -15.25 1.72 28.95
N TYR A 658 -15.65 3.00 29.02
CA TYR A 658 -15.84 3.82 27.82
C TYR A 658 -14.53 4.13 27.09
N GLN A 659 -13.41 4.29 27.81
CA GLN A 659 -12.07 4.45 27.18
C GLN A 659 -11.63 3.15 26.52
N LEU A 660 -11.99 2.02 27.11
CA LEU A 660 -11.72 0.70 26.54
C LEU A 660 -12.53 0.46 25.27
N LEU A 661 -13.84 0.74 25.29
CA LEU A 661 -14.69 0.66 24.10
C LEU A 661 -14.24 1.63 23.01
N GLY A 662 -13.92 2.87 23.34
CA GLY A 662 -13.41 3.84 22.37
C GLY A 662 -12.07 3.42 21.77
N SER A 663 -11.16 2.85 22.57
CA SER A 663 -9.90 2.28 22.07
C SER A 663 -10.13 1.03 21.21
N PHE A 664 -11.12 0.21 21.53
CA PHE A 664 -11.48 -0.98 20.74
C PHE A 664 -12.03 -0.59 19.37
N LEU A 665 -12.94 0.40 19.35
CA LEU A 665 -13.45 0.99 18.12
C LEU A 665 -12.34 1.60 17.28
N ASP A 666 -11.38 2.28 17.91
CA ASP A 666 -10.23 2.85 17.21
C ASP A 666 -9.33 1.77 16.57
N VAL A 667 -9.10 0.65 17.26
CA VAL A 667 -8.40 -0.52 16.68
C VAL A 667 -9.17 -1.07 15.48
N MET A 668 -10.48 -1.22 15.58
CA MET A 668 -11.34 -1.69 14.49
C MET A 668 -11.34 -0.75 13.29
N ILE A 669 -11.55 0.54 13.50
CA ILE A 669 -11.53 1.56 12.43
C ILE A 669 -10.15 1.59 11.76
N THR A 670 -9.08 1.55 12.56
CA THR A 670 -7.70 1.50 12.03
C THR A 670 -7.49 0.22 11.22
N TYR A 671 -7.99 -0.92 11.69
CA TYR A 671 -7.92 -2.19 10.96
C TYR A 671 -8.65 -2.12 9.62
N TYR A 672 -9.90 -1.63 9.59
CA TYR A 672 -10.64 -1.47 8.34
C TYR A 672 -9.88 -0.57 7.36
N TRP A 673 -9.25 0.50 7.85
CA TRP A 673 -8.43 1.37 7.03
C TRP A 673 -7.21 0.65 6.42
N ILE A 674 -6.50 -0.14 7.24
CA ILE A 674 -5.35 -0.96 6.80
C ILE A 674 -5.78 -2.09 5.85
N GLU A 675 -6.94 -2.68 6.09
CA GLU A 675 -7.46 -3.75 5.24
C GLU A 675 -7.83 -3.21 3.86
N LYS A 676 -8.42 -2.01 3.81
CA LYS A 676 -8.79 -1.30 2.58
C LYS A 676 -7.65 -0.51 1.96
N ARG A 677 -6.42 -0.94 2.27
CA ARG A 677 -5.20 -0.40 1.70
C ARG A 677 -5.17 -0.47 0.18
N TRP A 678 -4.45 0.47 -0.39
CA TRP A 678 -4.07 0.48 -1.78
C TRP A 678 -2.55 0.26 -1.87
N ILE A 679 -2.13 -0.96 -2.22
CA ILE A 679 -0.70 -1.29 -2.31
C ILE A 679 -0.04 -0.38 -3.35
N THR A 680 1.11 0.22 -3.05
CA THR A 680 1.90 0.87 -4.10
C THR A 680 3.01 -0.06 -4.57
N ASP A 681 3.34 0.03 -5.87
CA ASP A 681 4.51 -0.61 -6.48
C ASP A 681 5.24 0.30 -7.47
N VAL A 682 4.81 1.56 -7.61
CA VAL A 682 5.46 2.48 -8.56
C VAL A 682 6.79 3.00 -8.03
N GLU A 683 7.12 2.79 -6.75
CA GLU A 683 8.43 3.12 -6.18
C GLU A 683 9.59 2.46 -6.94
N TYR A 684 9.38 1.26 -7.51
CA TYR A 684 10.41 0.56 -8.28
C TYR A 684 10.81 1.30 -9.56
N TYR A 685 10.03 2.28 -10.01
CA TYR A 685 10.33 3.06 -11.21
C TYR A 685 11.34 4.20 -10.99
N ASP A 686 11.76 4.49 -9.75
CA ASP A 686 12.68 5.61 -9.42
C ASP A 686 13.98 5.63 -10.26
N HIS A 687 14.42 4.49 -10.79
CA HIS A 687 15.71 4.31 -11.48
C HIS A 687 15.57 4.15 -13.00
N VAL A 688 14.39 3.76 -13.46
CA VAL A 688 14.10 3.55 -14.89
C VAL A 688 13.24 4.66 -15.47
N ILE A 689 12.64 5.51 -14.62
CA ILE A 689 11.81 6.62 -15.06
C ILE A 689 12.69 7.71 -15.70
N PRO A 690 12.26 8.31 -16.83
CA PRO A 690 12.98 9.43 -17.42
C PRO A 690 13.16 10.59 -16.43
N GLN A 691 14.34 11.23 -16.46
CA GLN A 691 14.65 12.36 -15.58
C GLN A 691 13.64 13.51 -15.70
N THR A 692 13.13 13.74 -16.91
CA THR A 692 12.13 14.76 -17.19
C THR A 692 10.95 14.14 -17.92
N ILE A 693 9.75 14.43 -17.43
CA ILE A 693 8.47 14.00 -17.99
C ILE A 693 7.64 15.23 -18.33
N THR A 694 6.95 15.17 -19.47
CA THR A 694 6.02 16.22 -19.88
C THR A 694 4.58 15.77 -19.64
N MET A 695 3.82 16.50 -18.82
CA MET A 695 2.39 16.26 -18.62
C MET A 695 1.58 17.27 -19.42
N CYS A 696 0.73 16.79 -20.35
CA CYS A 696 -0.02 17.61 -21.30
C CYS A 696 -1.51 17.54 -21.03
#